data_AF-A0A1B6L780-F1
#
_entry.id   AF-A0A1B6L780-F1
#
_cell.length_a   1.000
_cell.length_b   1.000
_cell.length_c   1.000
_cell.angle_alpha   90.00
_cell.angle_beta   90.00
_cell.angle_gamma   90.00
#
_symmetry.space_group_name_H-M   'P 1'
#
loop_
_entity.id
_entity.type
_entity.pdbx_description
1 polymer ?
#
loop_
_entity_poly.entity_id
_entity_poly.type
_entity_poly.pdbx_seq_one_letter_code
_entity_poly.pdbx_strand_id
1 'polypeptide(L)'
;VDPPTVVDEVPILREEVEEKTVESVPTAQKQPKQPAKVQANPPKEPKADKPQPQKQVQQPPKPEKEKVAAPSKPTEKSTNSKQVEKPAVLPKIVEKTVISVTKSAEKPTNTSSKQTEKPVNPKPIEKPAVPNLKSQEKPKPVEEVVMKNLTKQTQSAPVAANVDQSPSNTKISRKKRSELATLQQMSGDREAVNVNLLMPLVHKAELSRTEIQVLIDILLNKQQGSSVDSAEWIEGRQDPVVKLKKQLAEKEKALAAEQEAATALQSKLRELRSELNAEKHSTRQLEDNLQARQSELGSFAGRMQHLVDEKQALLQQMQQLQVKLSEEHMILCKLQEDQGQTQNVLQQELLAQRQQLELHIARLTEQHQETLAALEAQLGQMASQLQEQEAVNSSLSGELALLRDRGVQSQDLSRQVKDLHSEIERVMSKSQYDTGRLQSEVNSLTEQLSLKRAESDKLSSLVQSLQAENNRLTQKVSTVCVEAKQLRDENETLAAQVTASMERPATEGRENGDLNYPENKHIDNNSDKVHEKELLVEGLKDDIVSKERDMNRFKTDLAQQEQLTNSLKCELDNAHSNAEKMLKEISSYKCLIQEQESVINALRDEGDSAHKLVNTLRDDITKNKAEIVRLNKDCATVESRENTIEKLTSELNTHKTELADQAALIQTLQQEVERYKASVASLEEVYGKGEKLCGTYKTDLAEKDARIESLTTQVDKYRAEVSQLTGDLADAVETVGRLKQEVKDYTDRHASLSRDLETQKRKNDEAEESAKHEERERTKQFLQRILPHVTVDNKQDYDVWLEQFMSEAGQKASGDTVLGELEQQNCQLQAMVTHYKAIIADTEEMLNRLQSHVEQEEGRWGQQIQTLESQLEAVRLERDRLEENSDLAAQLESALTRNKELAHEMTRLQALVRIGEKSVSDQENQTLELKEELESLKAGTKNGLSTVEVGSDTN
;
A
#
# COMPACT_ATOMS: atom_id res chain seq x y z
N VAL A 1 66.58 -0.43 28.84
CA VAL A 1 67.18 -0.16 30.16
C VAL A 1 66.06 0.35 31.02
N ASP A 2 65.40 -0.61 31.65
CA ASP A 2 64.31 -0.46 32.59
C ASP A 2 64.92 -0.41 34.01
N PRO A 3 64.17 -0.28 35.12
CA PRO A 3 62.71 -0.18 35.31
C PRO A 3 62.39 1.07 36.19
N PRO A 4 61.47 1.14 37.19
CA PRO A 4 60.33 0.29 37.60
C PRO A 4 59.03 1.01 38.09
N THR A 5 58.00 0.20 38.43
CA THR A 5 57.01 0.37 39.56
C THR A 5 56.00 1.55 39.59
N VAL A 6 54.82 1.49 40.25
CA VAL A 6 53.81 0.42 40.55
C VAL A 6 52.56 1.04 41.24
N VAL A 7 51.36 0.45 41.03
CA VAL A 7 50.10 0.38 41.84
C VAL A 7 49.72 1.50 42.86
N ASP A 8 48.44 1.94 42.84
CA ASP A 8 47.60 2.01 44.07
C ASP A 8 46.07 1.99 43.82
N GLU A 9 45.25 1.81 44.87
CA GLU A 9 43.86 1.31 44.80
C GLU A 9 42.66 2.29 45.09
N VAL A 10 41.48 1.76 44.77
CA VAL A 10 40.06 2.19 44.96
C VAL A 10 39.64 2.60 46.41
N PRO A 11 38.79 3.64 46.57
CA PRO A 11 37.49 3.47 47.28
C PRO A 11 36.30 4.25 46.62
N ILE A 12 35.15 3.65 46.26
CA ILE A 12 33.96 3.20 47.05
C ILE A 12 32.73 4.17 47.01
N LEU A 13 31.65 3.66 46.39
CA LEU A 13 30.19 3.82 46.61
C LEU A 13 29.58 5.04 47.37
N ARG A 14 28.53 5.66 46.78
CA ARG A 14 27.10 5.58 47.22
C ARG A 14 26.20 6.65 46.58
N GLU A 15 24.97 6.30 46.18
CA GLU A 15 23.73 6.66 46.91
C GLU A 15 22.49 5.98 46.31
N GLU A 16 21.47 5.76 47.15
CA GLU A 16 20.13 5.28 46.80
C GLU A 16 19.06 6.15 47.48
N VAL A 17 17.92 6.27 46.82
CA VAL A 17 16.54 6.50 47.32
C VAL A 17 16.34 6.75 48.83
N GLU A 18 15.58 7.80 49.18
CA GLU A 18 14.69 7.75 50.34
C GLU A 18 13.31 8.42 50.06
N GLU A 19 12.32 8.01 50.84
CA GLU A 19 10.89 8.33 50.74
C GLU A 19 10.44 9.17 51.95
N LYS A 20 9.41 10.03 51.81
CA LYS A 20 8.67 10.57 52.97
C LYS A 20 7.23 11.01 52.66
N THR A 21 6.35 10.74 53.61
CA THR A 21 4.94 11.18 53.72
C THR A 21 4.70 11.72 55.16
N VAL A 22 3.44 11.98 55.56
CA VAL A 22 2.99 12.30 56.95
C VAL A 22 3.27 13.77 57.36
N GLU A 23 2.35 14.59 57.93
CA GLU A 23 0.94 14.43 58.33
C GLU A 23 0.19 15.79 58.39
N SER A 24 -1.17 15.77 58.40
CA SER A 24 -2.02 16.31 59.51
C SER A 24 -3.47 16.64 59.10
N VAL A 25 -4.37 16.58 60.09
CA VAL A 25 -5.84 16.80 60.07
C VAL A 25 -6.17 17.64 61.35
N PRO A 26 -7.42 18.01 61.75
CA PRO A 26 -8.76 17.69 61.23
C PRO A 26 -9.74 18.90 61.13
N THR A 27 -11.00 18.63 60.73
CA THR A 27 -12.22 18.86 61.56
C THR A 27 -13.43 18.20 60.89
N ALA A 28 -14.40 17.68 61.65
CA ALA A 28 -15.55 16.93 61.13
C ALA A 28 -16.91 17.49 61.58
N GLN A 29 -17.97 17.29 60.78
CA GLN A 29 -19.34 17.33 61.32
C GLN A 29 -20.42 16.56 60.50
N LYS A 30 -20.94 15.50 61.14
CA LYS A 30 -22.34 15.03 61.20
C LYS A 30 -23.27 15.07 59.96
N GLN A 31 -23.63 13.85 59.53
CA GLN A 31 -24.99 13.45 59.07
C GLN A 31 -26.13 13.98 59.99
N PRO A 32 -27.40 14.16 59.55
CA PRO A 32 -28.25 12.99 59.23
C PRO A 32 -29.51 13.13 58.31
N LYS A 33 -30.05 11.94 57.95
CA LYS A 33 -31.48 11.56 57.73
C LYS A 33 -32.23 11.86 56.41
N GLN A 34 -32.88 10.79 55.93
CA GLN A 34 -34.05 10.68 55.02
C GLN A 34 -35.38 11.02 55.80
N PRO A 35 -36.65 10.89 55.29
CA PRO A 35 -37.16 10.14 54.10
C PRO A 35 -38.42 10.70 53.36
N ALA A 36 -39.10 9.82 52.59
CA ALA A 36 -40.45 9.90 51.95
C ALA A 36 -40.54 10.70 50.62
N LYS A 37 -40.98 10.11 49.49
CA LYS A 37 -42.38 9.79 49.03
C LYS A 37 -43.25 11.05 48.93
N VAL A 38 -43.90 11.39 47.80
CA VAL A 38 -45.04 10.72 47.11
C VAL A 38 -45.07 11.26 45.64
N GLN A 39 -44.93 10.45 44.58
CA GLN A 39 -46.01 9.78 43.80
C GLN A 39 -47.08 10.71 43.18
N ALA A 40 -46.95 11.05 41.88
CA ALA A 40 -48.08 11.41 41.00
C ALA A 40 -47.67 11.37 39.49
N ASN A 41 -48.52 10.80 38.64
CA ASN A 41 -48.46 10.86 37.15
C ASN A 41 -49.77 10.27 36.58
N PRO A 42 -50.23 10.61 35.36
CA PRO A 42 -50.68 11.92 34.85
C PRO A 42 -52.18 11.90 34.45
N PRO A 43 -52.71 12.99 33.86
CA PRO A 43 -53.59 12.88 32.68
C PRO A 43 -53.10 13.81 31.55
N LYS A 44 -52.94 13.35 30.30
CA LYS A 44 -53.92 12.89 29.28
C LYS A 44 -54.71 13.99 28.57
N GLU A 45 -54.71 13.87 27.24
CA GLU A 45 -55.29 14.74 26.19
C GLU A 45 -56.82 14.93 26.32
N PRO A 46 -57.41 15.88 25.56
CA PRO A 46 -58.09 15.42 24.35
C PRO A 46 -58.13 16.38 23.12
N LYS A 47 -57.96 15.75 21.94
CA LYS A 47 -58.72 15.93 20.67
C LYS A 47 -58.62 17.21 19.81
N ALA A 48 -58.59 16.94 18.51
CA ALA A 48 -58.62 17.84 17.36
C ALA A 48 -60.01 18.41 17.02
N ASP A 49 -60.05 19.41 16.14
CA ASP A 49 -60.75 19.30 14.84
C ASP A 49 -60.16 20.25 13.76
N LYS A 50 -60.63 20.18 12.51
CA LYS A 50 -60.30 21.06 11.37
C LYS A 50 -61.22 22.30 11.30
N PRO A 51 -60.89 23.30 10.45
CA PRO A 51 -61.73 23.47 9.25
C PRO A 51 -60.96 23.84 7.96
N GLN A 52 -61.67 23.85 6.82
CA GLN A 52 -61.19 24.27 5.49
C GLN A 52 -62.35 24.89 4.68
N PRO A 53 -62.12 25.99 3.94
CA PRO A 53 -62.87 26.26 2.70
C PRO A 53 -62.01 26.92 1.58
N GLN A 54 -62.42 27.06 0.31
CA GLN A 54 -63.30 26.29 -0.59
C GLN A 54 -63.15 26.81 -2.05
N LYS A 55 -63.28 25.91 -3.05
CA LYS A 55 -63.74 26.06 -4.48
C LYS A 55 -62.80 25.33 -5.48
N GLN A 56 -63.19 24.45 -6.42
CA GLN A 56 -64.38 24.23 -7.29
C GLN A 56 -64.24 24.86 -8.71
N VAL A 57 -64.55 24.23 -9.88
CA VAL A 57 -64.80 22.81 -10.31
C VAL A 57 -64.51 22.71 -11.84
N GLN A 58 -64.05 21.56 -12.41
CA GLN A 58 -64.68 20.81 -13.55
C GLN A 58 -63.81 19.71 -14.22
N GLN A 59 -64.53 18.73 -14.81
CA GLN A 59 -64.17 17.64 -15.77
C GLN A 59 -65.31 17.59 -16.83
N PRO A 60 -65.43 16.70 -17.85
CA PRO A 60 -64.67 15.49 -18.29
C PRO A 60 -64.32 15.59 -19.83
N PRO A 61 -64.20 14.55 -20.72
CA PRO A 61 -64.36 13.08 -20.62
C PRO A 61 -63.35 12.17 -21.39
N LYS A 62 -63.67 10.86 -21.38
CA LYS A 62 -63.12 9.66 -22.10
C LYS A 62 -63.72 9.52 -23.53
N PRO A 63 -63.46 8.46 -24.38
CA PRO A 63 -62.56 7.27 -24.29
C PRO A 63 -61.80 6.86 -25.59
N GLU A 64 -60.97 5.79 -25.57
CA GLU A 64 -61.05 4.53 -26.38
C GLU A 64 -59.89 3.54 -26.02
N LYS A 65 -60.12 2.21 -25.95
CA LYS A 65 -59.62 1.08 -26.84
C LYS A 65 -58.10 1.07 -27.08
N GLU A 66 -57.33 -0.03 -27.00
CA GLU A 66 -57.53 -1.47 -27.35
C GLU A 66 -56.69 -2.37 -26.37
N LYS A 67 -57.02 -3.60 -25.92
CA LYS A 67 -56.97 -4.94 -26.59
C LYS A 67 -55.64 -5.16 -27.38
N VAL A 68 -54.91 -6.29 -27.36
CA VAL A 68 -55.10 -7.73 -27.00
C VAL A 68 -53.72 -8.28 -26.53
N ALA A 69 -53.49 -9.31 -25.70
CA ALA A 69 -54.17 -9.95 -24.54
C ALA A 69 -53.18 -11.00 -23.92
N ALA A 70 -53.62 -11.86 -22.99
CA ALA A 70 -52.89 -13.06 -22.51
C ALA A 70 -53.64 -14.36 -22.89
N PRO A 71 -52.97 -15.53 -22.94
CA PRO A 71 -52.86 -16.42 -21.78
C PRO A 71 -51.37 -16.86 -21.57
N SER A 72 -50.91 -17.92 -20.87
CA SER A 72 -51.52 -19.18 -20.39
C SER A 72 -50.80 -19.77 -19.15
N LYS A 73 -51.43 -20.79 -18.54
CA LYS A 73 -50.85 -21.82 -17.65
C LYS A 73 -51.56 -23.15 -17.99
N PRO A 74 -51.04 -24.36 -17.65
CA PRO A 74 -51.60 -25.03 -16.46
C PRO A 74 -50.66 -26.03 -15.73
N THR A 75 -51.09 -26.48 -14.54
CA THR A 75 -50.92 -27.82 -13.87
C THR A 75 -49.59 -28.60 -14.00
N GLU A 76 -48.97 -29.15 -12.94
CA GLU A 76 -49.37 -29.36 -11.51
C GLU A 76 -48.08 -29.69 -10.65
N LYS A 77 -48.01 -30.39 -9.49
CA LYS A 77 -48.93 -31.21 -8.68
C LYS A 77 -48.57 -31.23 -7.16
N SER A 78 -49.44 -31.90 -6.40
CA SER A 78 -49.43 -32.39 -5.00
C SER A 78 -48.15 -33.09 -4.47
N THR A 79 -47.89 -33.33 -3.16
CA THR A 79 -48.48 -32.97 -1.82
C THR A 79 -47.45 -33.45 -0.75
N ASN A 80 -47.09 -32.79 0.37
CA ASN A 80 -47.80 -32.06 1.45
C ASN A 80 -48.43 -32.92 2.58
N SER A 81 -47.80 -32.91 3.78
CA SER A 81 -48.37 -32.95 5.17
C SER A 81 -47.27 -33.34 6.19
N LYS A 82 -47.23 -33.00 7.49
CA LYS A 82 -47.79 -31.95 8.40
C LYS A 82 -46.90 -32.00 9.68
N GLN A 83 -46.46 -30.90 10.34
CA GLN A 83 -47.16 -29.94 11.23
C GLN A 83 -47.77 -30.55 12.52
N VAL A 84 -47.67 -29.97 13.74
CA VAL A 84 -47.14 -28.65 14.22
C VAL A 84 -45.96 -28.84 15.23
N GLU A 85 -45.71 -28.26 16.44
CA GLU A 85 -46.37 -27.27 17.34
C GLU A 85 -45.35 -26.42 18.19
N LYS A 86 -45.50 -26.30 19.52
CA LYS A 86 -44.93 -25.26 20.45
C LYS A 86 -45.17 -25.66 21.94
N PRO A 87 -45.00 -24.82 23.02
CA PRO A 87 -44.39 -23.47 23.19
C PRO A 87 -43.41 -23.32 24.40
N ALA A 88 -42.74 -22.14 24.59
CA ALA A 88 -42.67 -21.38 25.88
C ALA A 88 -41.75 -20.11 25.90
N VAL A 89 -42.34 -18.96 26.28
CA VAL A 89 -41.93 -17.93 27.30
C VAL A 89 -40.48 -17.34 27.39
N LEU A 90 -40.44 -16.00 27.60
CA LEU A 90 -39.33 -15.09 27.99
C LEU A 90 -39.81 -14.26 29.24
N PRO A 91 -39.06 -13.33 29.94
CA PRO A 91 -37.79 -12.63 29.59
C PRO A 91 -36.79 -12.24 30.76
N LYS A 92 -35.66 -11.58 30.40
CA LYS A 92 -34.86 -10.57 31.20
C LYS A 92 -34.12 -11.05 32.49
N ILE A 93 -33.09 -10.37 33.06
CA ILE A 93 -32.45 -9.03 32.88
C ILE A 93 -30.92 -9.06 33.20
N VAL A 94 -30.17 -7.94 33.06
CA VAL A 94 -28.69 -7.77 33.23
C VAL A 94 -28.39 -7.12 34.63
N GLU A 95 -27.24 -7.21 35.35
CA GLU A 95 -25.92 -6.55 35.10
C GLU A 95 -24.84 -6.75 36.23
N LYS A 96 -23.53 -6.66 35.87
CA LYS A 96 -22.23 -6.37 36.57
C LYS A 96 -21.90 -6.66 38.08
N THR A 97 -20.81 -7.43 38.28
CA THR A 97 -19.46 -7.09 38.87
C THR A 97 -19.21 -6.49 40.28
N VAL A 98 -18.48 -7.26 41.12
CA VAL A 98 -17.51 -6.88 42.23
C VAL A 98 -16.55 -8.10 42.38
N ILE A 99 -15.20 -8.11 42.31
CA ILE A 99 -14.02 -7.43 42.93
C ILE A 99 -13.46 -8.08 44.24
N SER A 100 -12.15 -8.43 44.21
CA SER A 100 -11.21 -8.87 45.30
C SER A 100 -11.53 -10.19 46.05
N VAL A 101 -10.61 -10.92 46.73
CA VAL A 101 -9.42 -10.62 47.59
C VAL A 101 -8.19 -11.53 47.28
N THR A 102 -7.07 -11.39 48.01
CA THR A 102 -5.68 -11.71 47.62
C THR A 102 -4.90 -12.73 48.48
N LYS A 103 -3.75 -13.21 47.93
CA LYS A 103 -2.40 -13.34 48.54
C LYS A 103 -1.86 -14.72 49.02
N SER A 104 -0.51 -14.85 48.91
CA SER A 104 0.43 -15.82 49.54
C SER A 104 0.41 -17.26 48.99
N ALA A 105 1.52 -17.84 48.47
CA ALA A 105 2.77 -18.32 49.11
C ALA A 105 2.59 -19.72 49.78
N GLU A 106 3.53 -20.68 49.76
CA GLU A 106 5.01 -20.57 49.75
C GLU A 106 5.74 -21.78 49.10
N LYS A 107 7.09 -21.80 49.09
CA LYS A 107 8.03 -22.86 48.59
C LYS A 107 8.30 -23.94 49.69
N PRO A 108 9.17 -24.98 49.56
CA PRO A 108 10.27 -25.28 48.60
C PRO A 108 10.10 -26.69 47.91
N THR A 109 11.07 -27.55 47.48
CA THR A 109 12.55 -27.65 47.61
C THR A 109 13.23 -28.52 46.52
N ASN A 110 14.35 -28.02 45.98
CA ASN A 110 15.63 -28.64 45.57
C ASN A 110 15.84 -30.06 44.93
N THR A 111 16.39 -30.02 43.71
CA THR A 111 17.69 -30.61 43.22
C THR A 111 17.98 -32.14 43.11
N SER A 112 18.16 -32.56 41.83
CA SER A 112 19.37 -33.22 41.26
C SER A 112 19.54 -34.77 41.23
N SER A 113 20.33 -35.20 40.23
CA SER A 113 21.20 -36.39 40.16
C SER A 113 20.66 -37.77 39.72
N LYS A 114 20.63 -37.97 38.40
CA LYS A 114 21.51 -38.90 37.63
C LYS A 114 21.55 -40.43 37.95
N GLN A 115 21.07 -41.21 36.94
CA GLN A 115 21.49 -42.58 36.49
C GLN A 115 21.11 -43.87 37.27
N THR A 116 20.83 -44.92 36.47
CA THR A 116 20.86 -46.39 36.77
C THR A 116 19.87 -46.95 37.82
N GLU A 117 19.35 -48.19 37.75
CA GLU A 117 19.58 -49.33 36.85
C GLU A 117 18.31 -50.21 36.62
N LYS A 118 18.43 -51.45 36.11
CA LYS A 118 17.30 -52.35 35.75
C LYS A 118 16.77 -53.21 36.93
N PRO A 119 15.50 -53.67 36.90
CA PRO A 119 14.83 -54.34 38.03
C PRO A 119 14.80 -55.89 37.96
N VAL A 120 14.46 -56.52 39.09
CA VAL A 120 14.09 -57.96 39.19
C VAL A 120 12.77 -58.14 40.00
N ASN A 121 12.05 -59.20 39.63
CA ASN A 121 10.80 -59.79 40.17
C ASN A 121 10.87 -60.14 41.70
N PRO A 122 9.79 -60.58 42.43
CA PRO A 122 8.64 -61.31 41.89
C PRO A 122 7.18 -61.07 42.40
N LYS A 123 6.30 -61.41 41.45
CA LYS A 123 4.93 -61.98 41.48
C LYS A 123 4.72 -63.20 42.43
N PRO A 124 3.53 -63.86 42.51
CA PRO A 124 2.34 -63.92 41.61
C PRO A 124 1.04 -63.40 42.30
N ILE A 125 -0.23 -63.66 41.91
CA ILE A 125 -0.97 -64.63 41.06
C ILE A 125 -2.20 -63.86 40.48
N GLU A 126 -2.85 -64.06 39.31
CA GLU A 126 -2.83 -64.96 38.12
C GLU A 126 -2.65 -64.05 36.84
N LYS A 127 -2.85 -64.27 35.50
CA LYS A 127 -3.37 -65.30 34.54
C LYS A 127 -4.91 -65.49 34.49
N PRO A 128 -5.48 -66.12 33.42
CA PRO A 128 -5.00 -66.30 32.03
C PRO A 128 -5.85 -65.48 31.01
N ALA A 129 -5.54 -65.25 29.72
CA ALA A 129 -4.40 -65.37 28.77
C ALA A 129 -4.87 -64.66 27.45
N VAL A 130 -4.17 -63.95 26.53
CA VAL A 130 -2.77 -63.57 26.18
C VAL A 130 -1.79 -64.71 25.90
N PRO A 131 -0.96 -64.70 24.81
CA PRO A 131 -0.29 -63.52 24.19
C PRO A 131 -0.13 -63.53 22.62
N ASN A 132 0.64 -62.65 21.92
CA ASN A 132 0.90 -61.18 21.97
C ASN A 132 1.85 -60.75 20.79
N LEU A 133 2.09 -59.43 20.58
CA LEU A 133 2.95 -58.82 19.54
C LEU A 133 4.36 -58.36 20.04
N LYS A 134 5.15 -57.73 19.12
CA LYS A 134 6.31 -56.78 19.26
C LYS A 134 7.74 -57.36 19.02
N SER A 135 8.80 -56.62 18.60
CA SER A 135 8.98 -55.33 17.87
C SER A 135 10.48 -55.05 17.53
N GLN A 136 10.76 -54.17 16.55
CA GLN A 136 11.91 -53.23 16.39
C GLN A 136 13.37 -53.63 15.96
N GLU A 137 13.88 -52.83 15.00
CA GLU A 137 15.23 -52.18 14.89
C GLU A 137 16.42 -52.68 14.02
N LYS A 138 17.43 -51.78 13.89
CA LYS A 138 18.48 -51.53 12.83
C LYS A 138 19.91 -51.96 13.31
N PRO A 139 21.07 -51.89 12.55
CA PRO A 139 21.42 -51.00 11.40
C PRO A 139 22.27 -51.61 10.22
N LYS A 140 22.94 -50.75 9.40
CA LYS A 140 23.67 -50.99 8.10
C LYS A 140 25.17 -51.40 8.25
N PRO A 141 25.96 -51.74 7.18
CA PRO A 141 26.42 -50.86 6.03
C PRO A 141 25.84 -51.27 4.64
N VAL A 142 25.82 -50.55 3.49
CA VAL A 142 26.80 -49.78 2.61
C VAL A 142 27.93 -50.66 2.03
N GLU A 143 28.44 -50.57 0.78
CA GLU A 143 28.45 -49.56 -0.32
C GLU A 143 28.66 -50.27 -1.70
N GLU A 144 27.85 -50.03 -2.75
CA GLU A 144 28.11 -49.26 -4.00
C GLU A 144 29.36 -49.61 -4.86
N VAL A 145 29.17 -49.87 -6.17
CA VAL A 145 30.19 -49.73 -7.26
C VAL A 145 29.49 -49.18 -8.52
N VAL A 146 30.15 -48.28 -9.28
CA VAL A 146 29.49 -47.34 -10.20
C VAL A 146 30.27 -47.07 -11.51
N MET A 147 29.54 -47.07 -12.65
CA MET A 147 29.75 -46.34 -13.93
C MET A 147 30.73 -46.79 -15.05
N LYS A 148 30.35 -46.32 -16.28
CA LYS A 148 31.13 -45.95 -17.49
C LYS A 148 31.63 -47.09 -18.43
N ASN A 149 31.69 -46.89 -19.77
CA ASN A 149 30.87 -46.07 -20.69
C ASN A 149 31.15 -46.41 -22.18
N LEU A 150 30.18 -46.15 -23.08
CA LEU A 150 30.29 -46.17 -24.58
C LEU A 150 30.61 -47.57 -25.21
N THR A 151 30.18 -47.93 -26.43
CA THR A 151 30.18 -47.16 -27.71
C THR A 151 28.99 -47.49 -28.64
N LYS A 152 28.75 -46.64 -29.65
CA LYS A 152 27.63 -46.57 -30.62
C LYS A 152 27.39 -47.81 -31.52
N GLN A 153 26.15 -47.96 -31.99
CA GLN A 153 25.65 -48.12 -33.39
C GLN A 153 24.40 -49.04 -33.47
N THR A 154 23.42 -48.97 -34.40
CA THR A 154 22.94 -47.95 -35.38
C THR A 154 21.61 -48.48 -35.99
N GLN A 155 20.57 -47.64 -36.19
CA GLN A 155 19.30 -47.92 -36.97
C GLN A 155 18.39 -49.06 -36.43
N SER A 156 17.06 -49.15 -36.70
CA SER A 156 16.05 -48.17 -37.18
C SER A 156 14.63 -48.66 -36.85
N ALA A 157 13.70 -47.74 -36.53
CA ALA A 157 12.24 -47.94 -36.47
C ALA A 157 11.59 -47.51 -37.82
N PRO A 158 10.24 -47.52 -38.06
CA PRO A 158 9.08 -47.94 -37.25
C PRO A 158 8.50 -49.30 -37.76
N VAL A 159 7.23 -49.75 -37.69
CA VAL A 159 5.88 -49.16 -37.46
C VAL A 159 4.95 -50.18 -36.76
N ALA A 160 3.80 -49.73 -36.24
CA ALA A 160 2.78 -50.55 -35.57
C ALA A 160 1.49 -50.72 -36.41
N ALA A 161 0.68 -51.74 -36.07
CA ALA A 161 -0.79 -51.70 -36.15
C ALA A 161 -1.44 -52.82 -35.29
N ASN A 162 -2.58 -52.52 -34.67
CA ASN A 162 -3.51 -53.53 -34.12
C ASN A 162 -4.30 -54.22 -35.24
N VAL A 163 -4.87 -55.40 -34.95
CA VAL A 163 -6.34 -55.64 -34.97
C VAL A 163 -6.63 -57.04 -34.38
N ASP A 164 -7.84 -57.20 -33.83
CA ASP A 164 -8.30 -58.35 -33.05
C ASP A 164 -9.35 -59.20 -33.82
N GLN A 165 -9.63 -60.42 -33.35
CA GLN A 165 -10.75 -61.32 -33.69
C GLN A 165 -10.87 -61.92 -35.13
N SER A 166 -10.60 -63.24 -35.23
CA SER A 166 -11.57 -64.34 -35.46
C SER A 166 -12.64 -64.29 -36.59
N PRO A 167 -13.23 -65.43 -37.01
CA PRO A 167 -12.64 -66.75 -37.33
C PRO A 167 -13.28 -67.45 -38.58
N SER A 168 -12.76 -68.60 -39.05
CA SER A 168 -13.54 -69.86 -39.29
C SER A 168 -12.82 -70.93 -40.15
N ASN A 169 -13.16 -72.21 -39.87
CA ASN A 169 -13.11 -73.45 -40.70
C ASN A 169 -12.09 -73.59 -41.86
N THR A 170 -11.43 -74.74 -42.04
CA THR A 170 -12.06 -76.08 -42.13
C THR A 170 -11.15 -77.26 -41.71
N LYS A 171 -11.79 -78.38 -41.34
CA LYS A 171 -11.25 -79.61 -40.73
C LYS A 171 -10.35 -80.48 -41.64
N ILE A 172 -9.35 -81.12 -41.04
CA ILE A 172 -8.87 -82.53 -41.21
C ILE A 172 -8.11 -82.84 -39.88
N SER A 173 -8.51 -83.73 -38.96
CA SER A 173 -8.60 -85.21 -38.99
C SER A 173 -7.23 -85.92 -39.03
N ARG A 174 -6.83 -86.90 -38.18
CA ARG A 174 -7.39 -87.52 -36.96
C ARG A 174 -6.32 -88.43 -36.28
N LYS A 175 -6.32 -88.53 -34.94
CA LYS A 175 -5.86 -89.66 -34.06
C LYS A 175 -4.46 -90.31 -34.22
N LYS A 176 -3.64 -90.19 -33.16
CA LYS A 176 -2.77 -91.17 -32.44
C LYS A 176 -1.97 -90.33 -31.42
N ARG A 177 -1.91 -90.50 -30.09
CA ARG A 177 -2.24 -91.54 -29.08
C ARG A 177 -1.35 -92.80 -29.12
N SER A 178 -0.80 -93.10 -27.94
CA SER A 178 -0.11 -94.33 -27.46
C SER A 178 1.20 -94.75 -28.14
N GLU A 179 2.30 -94.06 -27.80
CA GLU A 179 3.66 -94.65 -27.77
C GLU A 179 4.40 -94.38 -26.44
N LEU A 180 4.04 -93.34 -25.68
CA LEU A 180 4.57 -93.02 -24.34
C LEU A 180 3.99 -93.90 -23.21
N ALA A 181 3.82 -95.20 -23.45
CA ALA A 181 3.22 -96.13 -22.47
C ALA A 181 3.73 -97.59 -22.56
N THR A 182 4.69 -97.89 -23.44
CA THR A 182 5.14 -99.28 -23.70
C THR A 182 6.65 -99.47 -23.54
N LEU A 183 7.44 -98.39 -23.51
CA LEU A 183 8.90 -98.44 -23.27
C LEU A 183 9.29 -98.45 -21.79
N GLN A 184 8.33 -98.37 -20.87
CA GLN A 184 8.57 -98.38 -19.41
C GLN A 184 8.19 -99.72 -18.75
N GLN A 185 8.12 -100.81 -19.53
CA GLN A 185 7.82 -102.16 -19.06
C GLN A 185 8.78 -103.23 -19.66
N MET A 186 10.02 -102.85 -19.95
CA MET A 186 11.13 -103.76 -20.31
C MET A 186 12.40 -103.56 -19.46
N SER A 187 12.33 -102.71 -18.43
CA SER A 187 13.42 -102.47 -17.47
C SER A 187 13.19 -103.27 -16.18
N GLY A 188 13.14 -104.61 -16.28
CA GLY A 188 12.86 -105.49 -15.15
C GLY A 188 13.17 -106.97 -15.43
N ASP A 189 14.27 -107.43 -14.83
CA ASP A 189 14.73 -108.82 -14.71
C ASP A 189 15.02 -109.63 -15.99
N ARG A 190 15.61 -110.82 -15.79
CA ARG A 190 16.46 -111.54 -16.76
C ARG A 190 15.70 -112.46 -17.73
N GLU A 191 16.21 -112.45 -18.97
CA GLU A 191 16.59 -113.63 -19.78
C GLU A 191 15.70 -114.90 -19.70
N ALA A 192 14.67 -114.99 -20.54
CA ALA A 192 14.16 -116.27 -21.07
C ALA A 192 13.36 -116.09 -22.38
N VAL A 193 14.02 -116.12 -23.54
CA VAL A 193 13.32 -116.07 -24.84
C VAL A 193 12.69 -117.44 -25.13
N ASN A 194 11.34 -117.50 -25.14
CA ASN A 194 10.61 -118.75 -25.28
C ASN A 194 10.65 -119.28 -26.73
N VAL A 195 11.34 -120.41 -26.94
CA VAL A 195 11.51 -121.10 -28.23
C VAL A 195 10.18 -121.38 -28.96
N ASN A 196 9.08 -121.58 -28.21
CA ASN A 196 7.75 -121.83 -28.79
C ASN A 196 7.17 -120.61 -29.53
N LEU A 197 7.69 -119.39 -29.28
CA LEU A 197 7.34 -118.19 -30.05
C LEU A 197 8.17 -118.07 -31.34
N LEU A 198 9.35 -118.69 -31.37
CA LEU A 198 10.25 -118.67 -32.53
C LEU A 198 9.72 -119.56 -33.67
N MET A 199 9.17 -120.73 -33.35
CA MET A 199 8.65 -121.68 -34.33
C MET A 199 7.57 -121.08 -35.27
N PRO A 200 6.51 -120.40 -34.78
CA PRO A 200 5.53 -119.73 -35.63
C PRO A 200 6.08 -118.55 -36.45
N LEU A 201 7.13 -117.88 -35.97
CA LEU A 201 7.77 -116.77 -36.68
C LEU A 201 8.63 -117.28 -37.84
N VAL A 202 9.40 -118.36 -37.63
CA VAL A 202 10.17 -119.02 -38.71
C VAL A 202 9.23 -119.60 -39.78
N HIS A 203 8.10 -120.20 -39.39
CA HIS A 203 7.08 -120.68 -40.35
C HIS A 203 6.30 -119.57 -41.08
N LYS A 204 6.49 -118.29 -40.71
CA LYS A 204 5.93 -117.12 -41.40
C LYS A 204 6.99 -116.23 -42.06
N ALA A 205 8.27 -116.61 -41.99
CA ALA A 205 9.32 -115.94 -42.72
C ALA A 205 9.31 -116.43 -44.17
N GLU A 206 8.68 -115.65 -45.06
CA GLU A 206 8.80 -115.82 -46.51
C GLU A 206 10.22 -115.42 -46.96
N LEU A 207 11.19 -116.30 -46.66
CA LEU A 207 12.59 -116.16 -47.04
C LEU A 207 12.71 -115.91 -48.55
N SER A 208 13.40 -114.84 -48.93
CA SER A 208 13.59 -114.52 -50.35
C SER A 208 14.34 -115.64 -51.06
N ARG A 209 14.17 -115.77 -52.39
CA ARG A 209 14.88 -116.76 -53.21
C ARG A 209 16.41 -116.68 -53.02
N THR A 210 16.93 -115.50 -52.73
CA THR A 210 18.33 -115.22 -52.37
C THR A 210 18.73 -115.76 -50.99
N GLU A 211 17.89 -115.60 -49.97
CA GLU A 211 18.16 -116.16 -48.63
C GLU A 211 17.99 -117.68 -48.60
N ILE A 212 17.05 -118.22 -49.39
CA ILE A 212 16.92 -119.67 -49.63
C ILE A 212 18.20 -120.21 -50.29
N GLN A 213 18.78 -119.50 -51.27
CA GLN A 213 20.06 -119.90 -51.87
C GLN A 213 21.20 -119.86 -50.85
N VAL A 214 21.32 -118.79 -50.05
CA VAL A 214 22.33 -118.70 -48.99
C VAL A 214 22.16 -119.82 -47.95
N LEU A 215 20.92 -120.18 -47.59
CA LEU A 215 20.65 -121.28 -46.66
C LEU A 215 20.98 -122.65 -47.29
N ILE A 216 20.73 -122.82 -48.59
CA ILE A 216 21.15 -124.01 -49.36
C ILE A 216 22.69 -124.11 -49.39
N ASP A 217 23.41 -123.02 -49.68
CA ASP A 217 24.88 -123.00 -49.74
C ASP A 217 25.51 -123.25 -48.36
N ILE A 218 24.89 -122.75 -47.28
CA ILE A 218 25.28 -123.04 -45.90
C ILE A 218 25.00 -124.50 -45.53
N LEU A 219 23.85 -125.06 -45.90
CA LEU A 219 23.49 -126.45 -45.62
C LEU A 219 24.33 -127.45 -46.43
N LEU A 220 24.67 -127.14 -47.68
CA LEU A 220 25.58 -127.92 -48.51
C LEU A 220 27.01 -127.91 -47.95
N ASN A 221 27.55 -126.75 -47.58
CA ASN A 221 28.85 -126.67 -46.90
C ASN A 221 28.84 -127.43 -45.56
N LYS A 222 27.71 -127.41 -44.82
CA LYS A 222 27.59 -128.11 -43.53
C LYS A 222 27.35 -129.62 -43.67
N GLN A 223 26.88 -130.12 -44.82
CA GLN A 223 26.78 -131.55 -45.11
C GLN A 223 28.11 -132.21 -45.51
N GLN A 224 29.15 -131.44 -45.84
CA GLN A 224 30.50 -131.97 -46.08
C GLN A 224 31.40 -131.94 -44.82
N GLY A 225 30.90 -131.39 -43.70
CA GLY A 225 31.63 -131.20 -42.45
C GLY A 225 31.31 -132.19 -41.33
N SER A 226 31.19 -133.49 -41.62
CA SER A 226 30.93 -134.52 -40.61
C SER A 226 31.74 -135.81 -40.85
N SER A 227 32.93 -135.88 -40.26
CA SER A 227 33.74 -137.10 -40.06
C SER A 227 34.83 -136.81 -39.02
N VAL A 228 35.44 -137.85 -38.44
CA VAL A 228 36.50 -137.77 -37.39
C VAL A 228 35.98 -137.14 -36.08
N ASP A 229 35.14 -137.79 -35.27
CA ASP A 229 35.36 -139.05 -34.52
C ASP A 229 36.45 -140.02 -35.02
N SER A 230 37.72 -139.73 -34.71
CA SER A 230 38.85 -140.70 -34.70
C SER A 230 40.12 -140.14 -34.01
N ALA A 231 39.98 -139.49 -32.84
CA ALA A 231 41.11 -138.82 -32.17
C ALA A 231 41.31 -139.15 -30.66
N GLU A 232 40.39 -139.84 -29.98
CA GLU A 232 40.50 -140.14 -28.53
C GLU A 232 41.28 -141.43 -28.18
N TRP A 233 41.91 -142.10 -29.15
CA TRP A 233 42.51 -143.44 -28.93
C TRP A 233 44.01 -143.47 -28.57
N ILE A 234 44.67 -142.31 -28.39
CA ILE A 234 46.11 -142.25 -28.04
C ILE A 234 46.42 -141.16 -27.00
N GLU A 235 45.96 -141.32 -25.76
CA GLU A 235 46.76 -140.87 -24.60
C GLU A 235 46.56 -141.76 -23.36
N GLY A 236 47.63 -141.96 -22.59
CA GLY A 236 47.78 -143.13 -21.71
C GLY A 236 47.24 -143.01 -20.28
N ARG A 237 46.60 -144.09 -19.81
CA ARG A 237 46.39 -144.50 -18.40
C ARG A 237 46.42 -143.38 -17.33
N GLN A 238 45.28 -142.74 -17.08
CA GLN A 238 44.99 -142.12 -15.77
C GLN A 238 43.60 -142.52 -15.26
N ASP A 239 43.51 -142.77 -13.96
CA ASP A 239 42.34 -143.34 -13.29
C ASP A 239 41.10 -142.41 -13.36
N PRO A 240 39.91 -142.91 -13.74
CA PRO A 240 38.69 -142.11 -13.81
C PRO A 240 38.30 -141.44 -12.47
N VAL A 241 38.63 -142.03 -11.32
CA VAL A 241 38.37 -141.45 -9.99
C VAL A 241 39.19 -140.17 -9.78
N VAL A 242 40.41 -140.10 -10.33
CA VAL A 242 41.25 -138.90 -10.27
C VAL A 242 40.69 -137.80 -11.19
N LYS A 243 40.21 -138.16 -12.38
CA LYS A 243 39.51 -137.21 -13.28
C LYS A 243 38.26 -136.64 -12.62
N LEU A 244 37.42 -137.47 -11.99
CA LEU A 244 36.22 -137.03 -11.27
C LEU A 244 36.56 -136.14 -10.07
N LYS A 245 37.59 -136.47 -9.27
CA LYS A 245 38.04 -135.60 -8.16
C LYS A 245 38.57 -134.25 -8.66
N LYS A 246 39.33 -134.22 -9.77
CA LYS A 246 39.78 -132.96 -10.38
C LYS A 246 38.58 -132.13 -10.85
N GLN A 247 37.64 -132.74 -11.56
CA GLN A 247 36.42 -132.06 -12.04
C GLN A 247 35.55 -131.54 -10.88
N LEU A 248 35.45 -132.28 -9.77
CA LEU A 248 34.74 -131.82 -8.58
C LEU A 248 35.42 -130.59 -7.98
N ALA A 249 36.73 -130.64 -7.72
CA ALA A 249 37.47 -129.51 -7.16
C ALA A 249 37.48 -128.28 -8.10
N GLU A 250 37.47 -128.50 -9.41
CA GLU A 250 37.38 -127.46 -10.44
C GLU A 250 35.97 -126.83 -10.50
N LYS A 251 34.92 -127.62 -10.25
CA LYS A 251 33.54 -127.14 -10.07
C LYS A 251 33.32 -126.43 -8.73
N GLU A 252 33.91 -126.91 -7.64
CA GLU A 252 33.89 -126.25 -6.32
C GLU A 252 34.62 -124.91 -6.38
N LYS A 253 35.78 -124.85 -7.07
CA LYS A 253 36.49 -123.59 -7.33
C LYS A 253 35.67 -122.62 -8.20
N ALA A 254 34.99 -123.12 -9.23
CA ALA A 254 34.09 -122.30 -10.05
C ALA A 254 32.90 -121.76 -9.23
N LEU A 255 32.29 -122.59 -8.39
CA LEU A 255 31.20 -122.18 -7.50
C LEU A 255 31.65 -121.16 -6.45
N ALA A 256 32.86 -121.31 -5.90
CA ALA A 256 33.44 -120.34 -4.99
C ALA A 256 33.68 -118.98 -5.68
N ALA A 257 34.23 -119.00 -6.91
CA ALA A 257 34.40 -117.79 -7.72
C ALA A 257 33.05 -117.15 -8.13
N GLU A 258 32.01 -117.95 -8.35
CA GLU A 258 30.65 -117.45 -8.61
C GLU A 258 30.02 -116.84 -7.35
N GLN A 259 30.25 -117.40 -6.16
CA GLN A 259 29.83 -116.82 -4.87
C GLN A 259 30.61 -115.53 -4.54
N GLU A 260 31.90 -115.47 -4.84
CA GLU A 260 32.71 -114.24 -4.72
C GLU A 260 32.21 -113.17 -5.70
N ALA A 261 31.96 -113.52 -6.96
CA ALA A 261 31.36 -112.61 -7.94
C ALA A 261 29.96 -112.14 -7.52
N ALA A 262 29.12 -113.03 -6.98
CA ALA A 262 27.78 -112.69 -6.51
C ALA A 262 27.81 -111.76 -5.28
N THR A 263 28.72 -111.97 -4.33
CA THR A 263 28.90 -111.08 -3.18
C THR A 263 29.53 -109.73 -3.57
N ALA A 264 30.46 -109.71 -4.53
CA ALA A 264 30.98 -108.47 -5.12
C ALA A 264 29.88 -107.68 -5.85
N LEU A 265 29.02 -108.34 -6.63
CA LEU A 265 27.84 -107.73 -7.26
C LEU A 265 26.83 -107.24 -6.22
N GLN A 266 26.60 -107.99 -5.14
CA GLN A 266 25.74 -107.56 -4.03
C GLN A 266 26.33 -106.34 -3.29
N SER A 267 27.66 -106.24 -3.20
CA SER A 267 28.32 -105.06 -2.63
C SER A 267 28.15 -103.84 -3.53
N LYS A 268 28.44 -103.95 -4.84
CA LYS A 268 28.20 -102.86 -5.81
C LYS A 268 26.73 -102.44 -5.88
N LEU A 269 25.80 -103.39 -5.74
CA LEU A 269 24.36 -103.09 -5.71
C LEU A 269 23.91 -102.47 -4.38
N ARG A 270 24.66 -102.63 -3.28
CA ARG A 270 24.48 -101.88 -2.03
C ARG A 270 25.06 -100.47 -2.16
N GLU A 271 26.24 -100.34 -2.76
CA GLU A 271 26.95 -99.09 -3.05
C GLU A 271 26.12 -98.16 -3.94
N LEU A 272 25.68 -98.64 -5.11
CA LEU A 272 24.74 -97.94 -6.01
C LEU A 272 23.41 -97.56 -5.33
N ARG A 273 22.95 -98.33 -4.33
CA ARG A 273 21.76 -97.97 -3.54
C ARG A 273 22.04 -96.86 -2.52
N SER A 274 23.23 -96.82 -1.91
CA SER A 274 23.64 -95.68 -1.09
C SER A 274 23.87 -94.42 -1.93
N GLU A 275 24.52 -94.53 -3.09
CA GLU A 275 24.74 -93.43 -4.02
C GLU A 275 23.41 -92.87 -4.53
N LEU A 276 22.52 -93.70 -5.06
CA LEU A 276 21.19 -93.28 -5.52
C LEU A 276 20.33 -92.64 -4.40
N ASN A 277 20.56 -93.02 -3.14
CA ASN A 277 19.88 -92.39 -2.00
C ASN A 277 20.55 -91.05 -1.62
N ALA A 278 21.88 -90.97 -1.62
CA ALA A 278 22.62 -89.74 -1.40
C ALA A 278 22.32 -88.69 -2.49
N GLU A 279 22.27 -89.12 -3.75
CA GLU A 279 21.84 -88.31 -4.90
C GLU A 279 20.42 -87.80 -4.70
N LYS A 280 19.44 -88.66 -4.37
CA LYS A 280 18.06 -88.23 -4.04
C LYS A 280 17.98 -87.26 -2.86
N HIS A 281 18.86 -87.38 -1.86
CA HIS A 281 18.95 -86.40 -0.78
C HIS A 281 19.54 -85.07 -1.26
N SER A 282 20.54 -85.09 -2.15
CA SER A 282 21.09 -83.89 -2.80
C SER A 282 20.07 -83.22 -3.73
N THR A 283 19.33 -83.99 -4.55
CA THR A 283 18.23 -83.46 -5.39
C THR A 283 17.18 -82.75 -4.54
N ARG A 284 16.73 -83.37 -3.44
CA ARG A 284 15.79 -82.73 -2.51
C ARG A 284 16.34 -81.47 -1.88
N GLN A 285 17.61 -81.44 -1.46
CA GLN A 285 18.24 -80.22 -0.97
C GLN A 285 18.30 -79.12 -2.04
N LEU A 286 18.49 -79.47 -3.32
CA LEU A 286 18.44 -78.50 -4.42
C LEU A 286 17.00 -78.05 -4.72
N GLU A 287 16.00 -78.93 -4.62
CA GLU A 287 14.57 -78.61 -4.73
C GLU A 287 14.12 -77.66 -3.59
N ASP A 288 14.47 -77.96 -2.34
CA ASP A 288 14.20 -77.13 -1.17
C ASP A 288 14.86 -75.74 -1.30
N ASN A 289 16.12 -75.68 -1.75
CA ASN A 289 16.82 -74.41 -2.00
C ASN A 289 16.19 -73.63 -3.17
N LEU A 290 15.77 -74.30 -4.24
CA LEU A 290 15.07 -73.66 -5.36
C LEU A 290 13.73 -73.09 -4.92
N GLN A 291 12.94 -73.85 -4.14
CA GLN A 291 11.68 -73.38 -3.57
C GLN A 291 11.88 -72.21 -2.59
N ALA A 292 12.94 -72.24 -1.78
CA ALA A 292 13.33 -71.11 -0.93
C ALA A 292 13.62 -69.86 -1.77
N ARG A 293 14.49 -69.95 -2.80
CA ARG A 293 14.76 -68.84 -3.73
C ARG A 293 13.52 -68.37 -4.48
N GLN A 294 12.60 -69.27 -4.84
CA GLN A 294 11.33 -68.90 -5.48
C GLN A 294 10.42 -68.12 -4.52
N SER A 295 10.41 -68.46 -3.22
CA SER A 295 9.70 -67.71 -2.18
C SER A 295 10.34 -66.34 -1.88
N GLU A 296 11.67 -66.25 -1.93
CA GLU A 296 12.40 -64.98 -1.86
C GLU A 296 12.06 -64.08 -3.06
N LEU A 297 12.08 -64.62 -4.28
CA LEU A 297 11.70 -63.89 -5.49
C LEU A 297 10.25 -63.41 -5.44
N GLY A 298 9.32 -64.23 -4.94
CA GLY A 298 7.94 -63.80 -4.66
C GLY A 298 7.87 -62.66 -3.64
N SER A 299 8.71 -62.71 -2.59
CA SER A 299 8.82 -61.65 -1.58
C SER A 299 9.45 -60.37 -2.13
N PHE A 300 10.41 -60.47 -3.06
CA PHE A 300 10.95 -59.32 -3.80
C PHE A 300 9.92 -58.73 -4.75
N ALA A 301 9.16 -59.55 -5.49
CA ALA A 301 8.07 -59.09 -6.34
C ALA A 301 6.99 -58.33 -5.54
N GLY A 302 6.59 -58.85 -4.38
CA GLY A 302 5.67 -58.16 -3.47
C GLY A 302 6.21 -56.81 -2.95
N ARG A 303 7.51 -56.73 -2.61
CA ARG A 303 8.16 -55.47 -2.24
C ARG A 303 8.24 -54.48 -3.42
N MET A 304 8.52 -54.94 -4.63
CA MET A 304 8.51 -54.09 -5.82
C MET A 304 7.12 -53.57 -6.14
N GLN A 305 6.07 -54.39 -5.99
CA GLN A 305 4.68 -53.94 -6.18
C GLN A 305 4.33 -52.84 -5.17
N HIS A 306 4.64 -53.01 -3.88
CA HIS A 306 4.42 -51.97 -2.87
C HIS A 306 5.14 -50.65 -3.23
N LEU A 307 6.39 -50.71 -3.70
CA LEU A 307 7.13 -49.52 -4.12
C LEU A 307 6.55 -48.86 -5.38
N VAL A 308 5.93 -49.63 -6.28
CA VAL A 308 5.19 -49.11 -7.45
C VAL A 308 3.89 -48.44 -7.01
N ASP A 309 3.14 -49.05 -6.09
CA ASP A 309 1.89 -48.51 -5.56
C ASP A 309 2.13 -47.23 -4.73
N GLU A 310 3.19 -47.22 -3.92
CA GLU A 310 3.65 -46.06 -3.13
C GLU A 310 4.12 -44.92 -4.05
N LYS A 311 4.90 -45.22 -5.09
CA LYS A 311 5.24 -44.25 -6.15
C LYS A 311 3.99 -43.68 -6.83
N GLN A 312 2.99 -44.52 -7.10
CA GLN A 312 1.74 -44.09 -7.74
C GLN A 312 0.91 -43.18 -6.82
N ALA A 313 0.88 -43.47 -5.52
CA ALA A 313 0.26 -42.60 -4.51
C ALA A 313 0.98 -41.25 -4.38
N LEU A 314 2.31 -41.24 -4.38
CA LEU A 314 3.12 -40.01 -4.38
C LEU A 314 2.91 -39.18 -5.65
N LEU A 315 2.78 -39.81 -6.82
CA LEU A 315 2.42 -39.13 -8.07
C LEU A 315 1.02 -38.49 -8.01
N GLN A 316 0.03 -39.19 -7.43
CA GLN A 316 -1.30 -38.62 -7.20
C GLN A 316 -1.27 -37.44 -6.22
N GLN A 317 -0.47 -37.53 -5.15
CA GLN A 317 -0.31 -36.44 -4.18
C GLN A 317 0.38 -35.22 -4.83
N MET A 318 1.42 -35.43 -5.63
CA MET A 318 2.09 -34.38 -6.40
C MET A 318 1.11 -33.70 -7.38
N GLN A 319 0.28 -34.48 -8.08
CA GLN A 319 -0.72 -33.95 -8.99
C GLN A 319 -1.81 -33.15 -8.25
N GLN A 320 -2.26 -33.59 -7.07
CA GLN A 320 -3.19 -32.83 -6.22
C GLN A 320 -2.57 -31.52 -5.73
N LEU A 321 -1.28 -31.52 -5.36
CA LEU A 321 -0.56 -30.29 -4.98
C LEU A 321 -0.42 -29.34 -6.18
N GLN A 322 -0.16 -29.85 -7.38
CA GLN A 322 -0.09 -29.04 -8.59
C GLN A 322 -1.46 -28.45 -8.99
N VAL A 323 -2.56 -29.19 -8.80
CA VAL A 323 -3.91 -28.66 -8.96
C VAL A 323 -4.19 -27.55 -7.94
N LYS A 324 -3.94 -27.77 -6.65
CA LYS A 324 -4.11 -26.73 -5.61
C LYS A 324 -3.27 -25.48 -5.89
N LEU A 325 -2.02 -25.66 -6.31
CA LEU A 325 -1.16 -24.55 -6.70
C LEU A 325 -1.76 -23.76 -7.88
N SER A 326 -2.38 -24.45 -8.87
CA SER A 326 -3.08 -23.78 -9.98
C SER A 326 -4.38 -23.10 -9.55
N GLU A 327 -5.10 -23.64 -8.55
CA GLU A 327 -6.27 -22.99 -7.93
C GLU A 327 -5.85 -21.73 -7.17
N GLU A 328 -4.76 -21.77 -6.41
CA GLU A 328 -4.17 -20.61 -5.73
C GLU A 328 -3.71 -19.53 -6.73
N HIS A 329 -3.05 -19.91 -7.83
CA HIS A 329 -2.69 -18.96 -8.89
C HIS A 329 -3.95 -18.35 -9.54
N MET A 330 -5.00 -19.13 -9.81
CA MET A 330 -6.26 -18.62 -10.36
C MET A 330 -6.99 -17.68 -9.38
N ILE A 331 -6.94 -17.94 -8.08
CA ILE A 331 -7.46 -17.03 -7.04
C ILE A 331 -6.63 -15.74 -7.00
N LEU A 332 -5.31 -15.83 -7.11
CA LEU A 332 -4.42 -14.67 -7.10
C LEU A 332 -4.60 -13.79 -8.34
N CYS A 333 -4.78 -14.40 -9.53
CA CYS A 333 -5.15 -13.68 -10.75
C CYS A 333 -6.50 -12.97 -10.60
N LYS A 334 -7.53 -13.63 -10.05
CA LYS A 334 -8.84 -12.99 -9.80
C LYS A 334 -8.75 -11.85 -8.81
N LEU A 335 -8.00 -12.00 -7.72
CA LEU A 335 -7.79 -10.93 -6.75
C LEU A 335 -7.06 -9.73 -7.38
N GLN A 336 -6.13 -9.97 -8.30
CA GLN A 336 -5.45 -8.93 -9.08
C GLN A 336 -6.37 -8.27 -10.11
N GLU A 337 -7.27 -9.02 -10.75
CA GLU A 337 -8.33 -8.49 -11.62
C GLU A 337 -9.36 -7.66 -10.84
N ASP A 338 -9.78 -8.09 -9.65
CA ASP A 338 -10.71 -7.37 -8.76
C ASP A 338 -10.08 -6.09 -8.20
N GLN A 339 -8.78 -6.11 -7.86
CA GLN A 339 -8.01 -4.91 -7.52
C GLN A 339 -7.90 -3.96 -8.72
N GLY A 340 -7.60 -4.48 -9.92
CA GLY A 340 -7.57 -3.68 -11.15
C GLY A 340 -8.94 -3.05 -11.47
N GLN A 341 -10.03 -3.79 -11.31
CA GLN A 341 -11.39 -3.28 -11.50
C GLN A 341 -11.76 -2.21 -10.47
N THR A 342 -11.51 -2.44 -9.17
CA THR A 342 -11.79 -1.45 -8.13
C THR A 342 -10.93 -0.18 -8.27
N GLN A 343 -9.67 -0.31 -8.70
CA GLN A 343 -8.82 0.84 -9.03
C GLN A 343 -9.34 1.63 -10.24
N ASN A 344 -9.82 0.95 -11.30
CA ASN A 344 -10.45 1.60 -12.45
C ASN A 344 -11.76 2.30 -12.08
N VAL A 345 -12.60 1.68 -11.25
CA VAL A 345 -13.84 2.31 -10.74
C VAL A 345 -13.51 3.54 -9.91
N LEU A 346 -12.53 3.48 -9.00
CA LEU A 346 -12.08 4.64 -8.22
C LEU A 346 -11.53 5.76 -9.12
N GLN A 347 -10.80 5.41 -10.18
CA GLN A 347 -10.30 6.39 -11.15
C GLN A 347 -11.43 7.02 -11.99
N GLN A 348 -12.45 6.24 -12.34
CA GLN A 348 -13.64 6.72 -13.06
C GLN A 348 -14.50 7.62 -12.17
N GLU A 349 -14.68 7.28 -10.89
CA GLU A 349 -15.34 8.09 -9.87
C GLU A 349 -14.60 9.42 -9.68
N LEU A 350 -13.26 9.40 -9.59
CA LEU A 350 -12.42 10.60 -9.49
C LEU A 350 -12.54 11.49 -10.74
N LEU A 351 -12.60 10.90 -11.94
CA LEU A 351 -12.80 11.63 -13.19
C LEU A 351 -14.21 12.24 -13.28
N ALA A 352 -15.25 11.54 -12.80
CA ALA A 352 -16.61 12.06 -12.72
C ALA A 352 -16.72 13.23 -11.74
N GLN A 353 -16.11 13.11 -10.54
CA GLN A 353 -16.01 14.21 -9.57
C GLN A 353 -15.25 15.40 -10.15
N ARG A 354 -14.14 15.16 -10.87
CA ARG A 354 -13.39 16.22 -11.56
C ARG A 354 -14.27 16.93 -12.60
N GLN A 355 -15.00 16.20 -13.45
CA GLN A 355 -15.95 16.79 -14.41
C GLN A 355 -17.08 17.57 -13.73
N GLN A 356 -17.59 17.10 -12.59
CA GLN A 356 -18.63 17.80 -11.84
C GLN A 356 -18.11 19.12 -11.23
N LEU A 357 -16.88 19.14 -10.72
CA LEU A 357 -16.21 20.36 -10.27
C LEU A 357 -15.91 21.32 -11.43
N GLU A 358 -15.46 20.80 -12.58
CA GLU A 358 -15.15 21.58 -13.79
C GLU A 358 -16.43 22.23 -14.36
N LEU A 359 -17.57 21.51 -14.35
CA LEU A 359 -18.90 22.07 -14.64
C LEU A 359 -19.38 23.09 -13.61
N HIS A 360 -19.08 22.90 -12.32
CA HIS A 360 -19.45 23.88 -11.28
C HIS A 360 -18.66 25.17 -11.45
N ILE A 361 -17.35 25.09 -11.73
CA ILE A 361 -16.49 26.22 -12.03
C ILE A 361 -17.00 26.93 -13.29
N ALA A 362 -17.29 26.19 -14.37
CA ALA A 362 -17.83 26.76 -15.61
C ALA A 362 -19.12 27.56 -15.37
N ARG A 363 -20.06 27.01 -14.59
CA ARG A 363 -21.31 27.71 -14.22
C ARG A 363 -21.07 28.93 -13.32
N LEU A 364 -20.08 28.90 -12.43
CA LEU A 364 -19.71 30.07 -11.64
C LEU A 364 -19.06 31.17 -12.50
N THR A 365 -18.23 30.80 -13.48
CA THR A 365 -17.66 31.77 -14.44
C THR A 365 -18.71 32.33 -15.38
N GLU A 366 -19.67 31.52 -15.83
CA GLU A 366 -20.83 31.95 -16.62
C GLU A 366 -21.68 32.95 -15.83
N GLN A 367 -22.02 32.63 -14.57
CA GLN A 367 -22.77 33.53 -13.69
C GLN A 367 -22.02 34.84 -13.38
N HIS A 368 -20.70 34.79 -13.16
CA HIS A 368 -19.89 36.01 -13.01
C HIS A 368 -19.84 36.84 -14.30
N GLN A 369 -19.78 36.20 -15.47
CA GLN A 369 -19.75 36.91 -16.74
C GLN A 369 -21.12 37.52 -17.08
N GLU A 370 -22.22 36.87 -16.70
CA GLU A 370 -23.57 37.42 -16.79
C GLU A 370 -23.76 38.64 -15.86
N THR A 371 -23.26 38.59 -14.62
CA THR A 371 -23.32 39.75 -13.71
C THR A 371 -22.41 40.89 -14.14
N LEU A 372 -21.23 40.60 -14.72
CA LEU A 372 -20.37 41.63 -15.33
C LEU A 372 -21.07 42.29 -16.52
N ALA A 373 -21.65 41.53 -17.44
CA ALA A 373 -22.40 42.08 -18.58
C ALA A 373 -23.61 42.91 -18.13
N ALA A 374 -24.29 42.51 -17.04
CA ALA A 374 -25.38 43.29 -16.44
C ALA A 374 -24.88 44.61 -15.82
N LEU A 375 -23.70 44.62 -15.18
CA LEU A 375 -23.08 45.84 -14.65
C LEU A 375 -22.57 46.75 -15.77
N GLU A 376 -21.98 46.21 -16.84
CA GLU A 376 -21.60 46.98 -18.03
C GLU A 376 -22.83 47.61 -18.71
N ALA A 377 -23.95 46.89 -18.79
CA ALA A 377 -25.22 47.43 -19.28
C ALA A 377 -25.78 48.56 -18.39
N GLN A 378 -25.68 48.42 -17.06
CA GLN A 378 -26.06 49.49 -16.12
C GLN A 378 -25.14 50.72 -16.24
N LEU A 379 -23.83 50.53 -16.37
CA LEU A 379 -22.88 51.61 -16.63
C LEU A 379 -23.16 52.31 -17.97
N GLY A 380 -23.51 51.56 -19.02
CA GLY A 380 -23.93 52.11 -20.31
C GLY A 380 -25.24 52.92 -20.24
N GLN A 381 -26.20 52.48 -19.42
CA GLN A 381 -27.42 53.25 -19.13
C GLN A 381 -27.13 54.53 -18.35
N MET A 382 -26.31 54.46 -17.29
CA MET A 382 -25.89 55.64 -16.52
C MET A 382 -25.09 56.63 -17.37
N ALA A 383 -24.21 56.15 -18.26
CA ALA A 383 -23.48 56.99 -19.20
C ALA A 383 -24.41 57.67 -20.22
N SER A 384 -25.42 56.95 -20.73
CA SER A 384 -26.43 57.52 -21.62
C SER A 384 -27.28 58.59 -20.91
N GLN A 385 -27.66 58.35 -19.65
CA GLN A 385 -28.38 59.34 -18.82
C GLN A 385 -27.51 60.57 -18.53
N LEU A 386 -26.21 60.40 -18.23
CA LEU A 386 -25.28 61.53 -18.06
C LEU A 386 -25.14 62.33 -19.36
N GLN A 387 -25.00 61.67 -20.51
CA GLN A 387 -24.93 62.34 -21.81
C GLN A 387 -26.22 63.11 -22.14
N GLU A 388 -27.39 62.56 -21.80
CA GLU A 388 -28.69 63.23 -21.96
C GLU A 388 -28.81 64.44 -21.01
N GLN A 389 -28.35 64.33 -19.76
CA GLN A 389 -28.26 65.46 -18.82
C GLN A 389 -27.23 66.51 -19.25
N GLU A 390 -26.11 66.14 -19.87
CA GLU A 390 -25.14 67.09 -20.45
C GLU A 390 -25.73 67.81 -21.67
N ALA A 391 -26.53 67.14 -22.50
CA ALA A 391 -27.25 67.76 -23.61
C ALA A 391 -28.31 68.75 -23.10
N VAL A 392 -29.08 68.38 -22.08
CA VAL A 392 -30.06 69.28 -21.42
C VAL A 392 -29.36 70.47 -20.76
N ASN A 393 -28.27 70.25 -20.02
CA ASN A 393 -27.47 71.35 -19.44
C ASN A 393 -26.84 72.25 -20.50
N SER A 394 -26.43 71.70 -21.65
CA SER A 394 -25.94 72.49 -22.79
C SER A 394 -27.05 73.35 -23.39
N SER A 395 -28.28 72.82 -23.52
CA SER A 395 -29.45 73.59 -23.96
C SER A 395 -29.81 74.70 -22.96
N LEU A 396 -29.87 74.38 -21.67
CA LEU A 396 -30.15 75.34 -20.60
C LEU A 396 -29.05 76.43 -20.50
N SER A 397 -27.79 76.07 -20.71
CA SER A 397 -26.67 77.03 -20.79
C SER A 397 -26.83 77.98 -21.99
N GLY A 398 -27.27 77.46 -23.14
CA GLY A 398 -27.63 78.26 -24.32
C GLY A 398 -28.81 79.20 -24.06
N GLU A 399 -29.88 78.72 -23.41
CA GLU A 399 -31.02 79.56 -23.01
C GLU A 399 -30.63 80.63 -21.99
N LEU A 400 -29.78 80.30 -21.01
CA LEU A 400 -29.23 81.25 -20.04
C LEU A 400 -28.32 82.31 -20.70
N ALA A 401 -27.58 81.94 -21.77
CA ALA A 401 -26.83 82.91 -22.58
C ALA A 401 -27.78 83.86 -23.33
N LEU A 402 -28.80 83.34 -24.00
CA LEU A 402 -29.82 84.17 -24.69
C LEU A 402 -30.59 85.07 -23.71
N LEU A 403 -30.91 84.59 -22.50
CA LEU A 403 -31.52 85.40 -21.44
C LEU A 403 -30.57 86.46 -20.90
N ARG A 404 -29.26 86.17 -20.79
CA ARG A 404 -28.24 87.16 -20.43
C ARG A 404 -28.12 88.25 -21.49
N ASP A 405 -28.04 87.89 -22.76
CA ASP A 405 -27.98 88.86 -23.87
C ASP A 405 -29.23 89.74 -23.93
N ARG A 406 -30.43 89.15 -23.75
CA ARG A 406 -31.68 89.92 -23.64
C ARG A 406 -31.73 90.78 -22.37
N GLY A 407 -31.05 90.37 -21.30
CA GLY A 407 -30.83 91.15 -20.09
C GLY A 407 -29.96 92.38 -20.36
N VAL A 408 -28.84 92.23 -21.07
CA VAL A 408 -27.96 93.34 -21.49
C VAL A 408 -28.72 94.30 -22.40
N GLN A 409 -29.44 93.81 -23.41
CA GLN A 409 -30.28 94.64 -24.28
C GLN A 409 -31.34 95.43 -23.49
N SER A 410 -31.97 94.82 -22.50
CA SER A 410 -32.91 95.48 -21.60
C SER A 410 -32.23 96.55 -20.72
N GLN A 411 -31.01 96.28 -20.26
CA GLN A 411 -30.21 97.22 -19.47
C GLN A 411 -29.75 98.43 -20.31
N ASP A 412 -29.35 98.22 -21.58
CA ASP A 412 -28.98 99.29 -22.51
C ASP A 412 -30.20 100.15 -22.89
N LEU A 413 -31.37 99.53 -23.14
CA LEU A 413 -32.63 100.26 -23.35
C LEU A 413 -33.04 101.05 -22.09
N SER A 414 -32.90 100.46 -20.90
CA SER A 414 -33.16 101.13 -19.63
C SER A 414 -32.21 102.33 -19.40
N ARG A 415 -30.94 102.18 -19.77
CA ARG A 415 -29.96 103.27 -19.77
C ARG A 415 -30.34 104.38 -20.75
N GLN A 416 -30.72 104.03 -21.98
CA GLN A 416 -31.17 105.00 -22.98
C GLN A 416 -32.41 105.77 -22.51
N VAL A 417 -33.38 105.08 -21.87
CA VAL A 417 -34.55 105.72 -21.26
C VAL A 417 -34.16 106.64 -20.11
N LYS A 418 -33.18 106.26 -19.28
CA LYS A 418 -32.66 107.10 -18.19
C LYS A 418 -31.93 108.35 -18.70
N ASP A 419 -31.08 108.20 -19.71
CA ASP A 419 -30.34 109.31 -20.31
C ASP A 419 -31.31 110.30 -20.99
N LEU A 420 -32.36 109.80 -21.66
CA LEU A 420 -33.47 110.62 -22.17
C LEU A 420 -34.27 111.30 -21.04
N HIS A 421 -34.50 110.61 -19.91
CA HIS A 421 -35.20 111.18 -18.77
C HIS A 421 -34.42 112.34 -18.14
N SER A 422 -33.12 112.19 -17.93
CA SER A 422 -32.29 113.27 -17.38
C SER A 422 -32.09 114.44 -18.35
N GLU A 423 -32.14 114.22 -19.67
CA GLU A 423 -32.23 115.32 -20.65
C GLU A 423 -33.58 116.05 -20.57
N ILE A 424 -34.70 115.33 -20.40
CA ILE A 424 -36.03 115.93 -20.14
C ILE A 424 -36.02 116.72 -18.83
N GLU A 425 -35.47 116.19 -17.74
CA GLU A 425 -35.30 116.91 -16.47
C GLU A 425 -34.48 118.20 -16.67
N ARG A 426 -33.35 118.11 -17.39
CA ARG A 426 -32.48 119.28 -17.67
C ARG A 426 -33.22 120.37 -18.47
N VAL A 427 -34.03 119.99 -19.45
CA VAL A 427 -34.87 120.92 -20.22
C VAL A 427 -35.98 121.52 -19.34
N MET A 428 -36.60 120.71 -18.49
CA MET A 428 -37.63 121.15 -17.54
C MET A 428 -37.08 122.13 -16.50
N SER A 429 -35.93 121.84 -15.87
CA SER A 429 -35.28 122.75 -14.92
C SER A 429 -34.85 124.06 -15.58
N LYS A 430 -34.38 124.03 -16.84
CA LYS A 430 -34.10 125.26 -17.59
C LYS A 430 -35.37 126.08 -17.84
N SER A 431 -36.45 125.43 -18.30
CA SER A 431 -37.75 126.08 -18.52
C SER A 431 -38.32 126.69 -17.22
N GLN A 432 -38.19 126.00 -16.09
CA GLN A 432 -38.56 126.50 -14.77
C GLN A 432 -37.72 127.70 -14.33
N TYR A 433 -36.41 127.68 -14.57
CA TYR A 433 -35.52 128.82 -14.30
C TYR A 433 -35.88 130.04 -15.15
N ASP A 434 -36.05 129.87 -16.46
CA ASP A 434 -36.45 130.95 -17.37
C ASP A 434 -37.83 131.51 -17.00
N THR A 435 -38.78 130.65 -16.59
CA THR A 435 -40.10 131.05 -16.06
C THR A 435 -39.99 131.83 -14.74
N GLY A 436 -39.17 131.38 -13.79
CA GLY A 436 -38.93 132.08 -12.53
C GLY A 436 -38.25 133.44 -12.71
N ARG A 437 -37.36 133.56 -13.70
CA ARG A 437 -36.73 134.82 -14.09
C ARG A 437 -37.76 135.81 -14.65
N LEU A 438 -38.61 135.36 -15.57
CA LEU A 438 -39.71 136.15 -16.12
C LEU A 438 -40.72 136.57 -15.04
N GLN A 439 -41.05 135.68 -14.09
CA GLN A 439 -41.93 136.02 -12.97
C GLN A 439 -41.32 137.10 -12.06
N SER A 440 -40.00 137.05 -11.83
CA SER A 440 -39.29 138.08 -11.06
C SER A 440 -39.27 139.44 -11.78
N GLU A 441 -39.14 139.42 -13.12
CA GLU A 441 -39.21 140.60 -13.98
C GLU A 441 -40.61 141.23 -13.98
N VAL A 442 -41.66 140.41 -14.07
CA VAL A 442 -43.08 140.83 -13.91
C VAL A 442 -43.35 141.41 -12.52
N ASN A 443 -42.79 140.81 -11.46
CA ASN A 443 -42.94 141.32 -10.10
C ASN A 443 -42.29 142.70 -9.94
N SER A 444 -41.07 142.90 -10.47
CA SER A 444 -40.38 144.20 -10.42
C SER A 444 -41.12 145.29 -11.21
N LEU A 445 -41.65 144.96 -12.39
CA LEU A 445 -42.47 145.89 -13.17
C LEU A 445 -43.79 146.24 -12.44
N THR A 446 -44.37 145.29 -11.71
CA THR A 446 -45.56 145.51 -10.88
C THR A 446 -45.28 146.46 -9.71
N GLU A 447 -44.11 146.34 -9.08
CA GLU A 447 -43.65 147.24 -8.01
C GLU A 447 -43.34 148.66 -8.54
N GLN A 448 -42.73 148.77 -9.72
CA GLN A 448 -42.54 150.07 -10.39
C GLN A 448 -43.90 150.75 -10.70
N LEU A 449 -44.91 149.98 -11.10
CA LEU A 449 -46.27 150.48 -11.30
C LEU A 449 -46.99 150.88 -10.00
N SER A 450 -46.71 150.22 -8.87
CA SER A 450 -47.29 150.61 -7.56
C SER A 450 -46.68 151.92 -7.05
N LEU A 451 -45.35 152.09 -7.20
CA LEU A 451 -44.66 153.35 -6.90
C LEU A 451 -45.18 154.51 -7.77
N LYS A 452 -45.40 154.29 -9.07
CA LYS A 452 -45.97 155.32 -9.96
C LYS A 452 -47.42 155.68 -9.66
N ARG A 453 -48.23 154.74 -9.13
CA ARG A 453 -49.54 155.08 -8.55
C ARG A 453 -49.40 155.95 -7.30
N ALA A 454 -48.52 155.58 -6.37
CA ALA A 454 -48.29 156.36 -5.14
C ALA A 454 -47.73 157.79 -5.39
N GLU A 455 -46.99 158.00 -6.48
CA GLU A 455 -46.64 159.35 -6.97
C GLU A 455 -47.87 160.10 -7.52
N SER A 456 -48.71 159.44 -8.31
CA SER A 456 -49.95 160.01 -8.85
C SER A 456 -50.92 160.44 -7.74
N ASP A 457 -51.05 159.66 -6.66
CA ASP A 457 -51.93 159.97 -5.53
C ASP A 457 -51.42 161.19 -4.72
N LYS A 458 -50.09 161.35 -4.61
CA LYS A 458 -49.45 162.55 -4.04
C LYS A 458 -49.68 163.81 -4.90
N LEU A 459 -49.65 163.66 -6.24
CA LEU A 459 -49.99 164.77 -7.14
C LEU A 459 -51.49 165.13 -7.05
N SER A 460 -52.37 164.13 -6.94
CA SER A 460 -53.82 164.33 -6.78
C SER A 460 -54.16 165.11 -5.51
N SER A 461 -53.57 164.73 -4.37
CA SER A 461 -53.76 165.44 -3.10
C SER A 461 -53.19 166.87 -3.10
N LEU A 462 -52.07 167.11 -3.79
CA LEU A 462 -51.53 168.46 -3.98
C LEU A 462 -52.48 169.35 -4.81
N VAL A 463 -53.10 168.80 -5.86
CA VAL A 463 -54.11 169.51 -6.67
C VAL A 463 -55.33 169.87 -5.81
N GLN A 464 -55.82 168.97 -4.96
CA GLN A 464 -56.94 169.27 -4.04
C GLN A 464 -56.60 170.41 -3.06
N SER A 465 -55.37 170.48 -2.56
CA SER A 465 -54.91 171.57 -1.69
C SER A 465 -54.91 172.93 -2.42
N LEU A 466 -54.39 172.98 -3.64
CA LEU A 466 -54.38 174.20 -4.47
C LEU A 466 -55.80 174.64 -4.90
N GLN A 467 -56.72 173.69 -5.08
CA GLN A 467 -58.14 173.95 -5.34
C GLN A 467 -58.79 174.66 -4.14
N ALA A 468 -58.50 174.20 -2.90
CA ALA A 468 -59.03 174.78 -1.68
C ALA A 468 -58.50 176.21 -1.42
N GLU A 469 -57.22 176.47 -1.70
CA GLU A 469 -56.64 177.82 -1.57
C GLU A 469 -57.21 178.80 -2.60
N ASN A 470 -57.44 178.39 -3.86
CA ASN A 470 -58.11 179.23 -4.85
C ASN A 470 -59.51 179.67 -4.40
N ASN A 471 -60.31 178.75 -3.85
CA ASN A 471 -61.64 179.06 -3.32
C ASN A 471 -61.56 180.11 -2.19
N ARG A 472 -60.56 180.00 -1.31
CA ARG A 472 -60.30 180.95 -0.21
C ARG A 472 -59.91 182.35 -0.69
N LEU A 473 -59.18 182.45 -1.81
CA LEU A 473 -58.84 183.74 -2.44
C LEU A 473 -60.04 184.36 -3.15
N THR A 474 -60.82 183.58 -3.89
CA THR A 474 -62.08 184.03 -4.52
C THR A 474 -63.04 184.64 -3.49
N GLN A 475 -63.17 184.02 -2.31
CA GLN A 475 -64.03 184.51 -1.23
C GLN A 475 -63.58 185.85 -0.62
N LYS A 476 -62.30 186.24 -0.75
CA LYS A 476 -61.81 187.57 -0.33
C LYS A 476 -62.05 188.67 -1.37
N VAL A 477 -62.22 188.32 -2.64
CA VAL A 477 -62.51 189.30 -3.70
C VAL A 477 -63.96 189.77 -3.61
N SER A 478 -64.91 188.88 -3.29
CA SER A 478 -66.32 189.24 -3.20
C SER A 478 -66.65 190.23 -2.08
N THR A 479 -65.95 190.17 -0.93
CA THR A 479 -66.18 191.10 0.19
C THR A 479 -65.82 192.54 -0.15
N VAL A 480 -64.73 192.78 -0.88
CA VAL A 480 -64.29 194.13 -1.27
C VAL A 480 -65.26 194.76 -2.30
N CYS A 481 -65.94 193.94 -3.11
CA CYS A 481 -66.97 194.42 -4.03
C CYS A 481 -68.26 194.90 -3.33
N VAL A 482 -68.48 194.59 -2.04
CA VAL A 482 -69.64 195.06 -1.28
C VAL A 482 -69.40 196.47 -0.72
N GLU A 483 -68.21 196.75 -0.19
CA GLU A 483 -67.83 198.07 0.34
C GLU A 483 -67.88 199.14 -0.77
N ALA A 484 -67.46 198.78 -1.99
CA ALA A 484 -67.56 199.65 -3.18
C ALA A 484 -69.00 200.01 -3.59
N LYS A 485 -70.03 199.40 -2.97
CA LYS A 485 -71.45 199.61 -3.29
C LYS A 485 -72.19 200.53 -2.30
N GLN A 486 -71.56 200.92 -1.18
CA GLN A 486 -72.20 201.73 -0.13
C GLN A 486 -72.30 203.24 -0.42
N LEU A 487 -71.79 203.74 -1.56
CA LEU A 487 -71.67 205.18 -1.86
C LEU A 487 -72.33 205.63 -3.19
N ARG A 488 -73.39 204.94 -3.64
CA ARG A 488 -74.19 205.38 -4.81
C ARG A 488 -75.66 205.59 -4.51
N ASP A 489 -76.26 204.69 -3.75
CA ASP A 489 -77.72 204.58 -3.67
C ASP A 489 -78.33 205.45 -2.55
N GLU A 490 -77.53 206.30 -1.89
CA GLU A 490 -77.99 207.31 -0.90
C GLU A 490 -78.70 208.53 -1.53
N ASN A 491 -78.80 208.61 -2.88
CA ASN A 491 -79.15 209.84 -3.58
C ASN A 491 -80.32 209.72 -4.60
N GLU A 492 -81.11 208.64 -4.59
CA GLU A 492 -82.33 208.56 -5.42
C GLU A 492 -83.57 208.08 -4.63
N THR A 493 -84.45 209.04 -4.39
CA THR A 493 -85.49 209.10 -3.37
C THR A 493 -86.83 208.43 -3.76
N LEU A 494 -87.63 208.11 -2.72
CA LEU A 494 -89.12 208.05 -2.72
C LEU A 494 -89.86 206.88 -3.43
N ALA A 495 -90.01 205.74 -2.72
CA ALA A 495 -91.25 204.94 -2.70
C ALA A 495 -91.35 204.00 -1.46
N ALA A 496 -92.59 203.62 -1.08
CA ALA A 496 -92.98 202.78 0.08
C ALA A 496 -92.17 201.48 0.29
N GLN A 497 -91.86 200.96 1.50
CA GLN A 497 -92.52 200.88 2.83
C GLN A 497 -93.30 199.57 3.12
N VAL A 498 -92.56 198.55 3.63
CA VAL A 498 -92.96 197.49 4.61
C VAL A 498 -93.79 196.26 4.14
N THR A 499 -93.45 195.08 4.71
CA THR A 499 -94.23 193.82 4.99
C THR A 499 -93.90 192.52 4.21
N ALA A 500 -93.87 191.38 4.94
CA ALA A 500 -94.05 189.97 4.51
C ALA A 500 -92.95 189.26 3.65
N SER A 501 -92.80 187.91 3.62
CA SER A 501 -93.13 186.81 4.57
C SER A 501 -92.42 185.47 4.20
N MET A 502 -92.62 184.41 4.99
CA MET A 502 -92.06 183.03 4.94
C MET A 502 -92.28 182.22 3.63
N GLU A 503 -91.47 181.16 3.38
CA GLU A 503 -91.96 179.78 3.09
C GLU A 503 -90.92 178.62 3.22
N ARG A 504 -91.27 177.37 2.84
CA ARG A 504 -90.73 176.04 3.32
C ARG A 504 -90.68 174.95 2.18
N PRO A 505 -90.56 173.60 2.37
CA PRO A 505 -90.44 172.66 3.54
C PRO A 505 -89.02 171.97 3.60
N ALA A 506 -88.67 170.68 3.86
CA ALA A 506 -89.18 169.32 4.26
C ALA A 506 -87.91 168.41 4.53
N THR A 507 -87.82 167.15 5.02
CA THR A 507 -88.51 166.16 5.93
C THR A 507 -87.46 165.03 6.20
N GLU A 508 -87.22 164.34 7.34
CA GLU A 508 -88.06 163.66 8.38
C GLU A 508 -88.52 162.22 7.96
N GLY A 509 -88.28 161.08 8.66
CA GLY A 509 -87.56 160.72 9.93
C GLY A 509 -87.59 159.18 10.23
N ARG A 510 -87.47 158.73 11.51
CA ARG A 510 -87.68 157.35 12.10
C ARG A 510 -86.50 156.32 12.13
N GLU A 511 -86.62 155.18 12.88
CA GLU A 511 -86.20 155.00 14.31
C GLU A 511 -86.33 153.53 14.90
N ASN A 512 -85.32 153.08 15.71
CA ASN A 512 -85.38 152.22 16.94
C ASN A 512 -85.89 150.73 16.91
N GLY A 513 -85.91 149.89 17.98
CA GLY A 513 -85.20 149.87 19.30
C GLY A 513 -85.90 149.22 20.55
N ASP A 514 -85.23 148.28 21.26
CA ASP A 514 -85.23 147.91 22.72
C ASP A 514 -86.41 147.16 23.50
N LEU A 515 -86.22 146.93 24.84
CA LEU A 515 -86.78 145.90 25.79
C LEU A 515 -87.99 146.25 26.75
N ASN A 516 -88.55 145.20 27.44
CA ASN A 516 -88.95 145.11 28.90
C ASN A 516 -90.45 144.87 29.38
N TYR A 517 -90.62 144.47 30.67
CA TYR A 517 -91.80 144.18 31.57
C TYR A 517 -92.43 145.46 32.24
N PRO A 518 -93.44 145.49 33.19
CA PRO A 518 -94.55 144.59 33.65
C PRO A 518 -95.95 145.26 34.05
N GLU A 519 -96.91 144.47 34.59
CA GLU A 519 -97.83 144.72 35.78
C GLU A 519 -99.24 145.47 35.78
N ASN A 520 -100.36 144.68 35.92
CA ASN A 520 -101.55 144.77 36.88
C ASN A 520 -102.81 145.73 36.76
N LYS A 521 -103.96 145.22 37.29
CA LYS A 521 -105.21 145.82 37.89
C LYS A 521 -106.59 145.87 37.16
N HIS A 522 -107.48 144.93 37.57
CA HIS A 522 -108.91 145.03 37.99
C HIS A 522 -110.03 145.83 37.23
N ILE A 523 -111.23 145.18 37.10
CA ILE A 523 -112.62 145.72 37.20
C ILE A 523 -113.21 146.45 35.94
N ASP A 524 -114.52 146.42 35.56
CA ASP A 524 -115.80 146.05 36.23
C ASP A 524 -116.97 145.50 35.33
N ASN A 525 -117.99 144.91 35.98
CA ASN A 525 -119.48 144.85 35.75
C ASN A 525 -120.22 144.36 34.46
N ASN A 526 -121.50 144.00 34.66
CA ASN A 526 -122.49 143.33 33.76
C ASN A 526 -123.13 144.19 32.64
N SER A 527 -123.60 143.53 31.56
CA SER A 527 -124.98 143.74 31.01
C SER A 527 -125.46 142.56 30.12
N ASP A 528 -126.75 142.54 29.76
CA ASP A 528 -127.48 141.34 29.30
C ASP A 528 -127.57 141.09 27.77
N LYS A 529 -127.40 139.80 27.42
CA LYS A 529 -128.12 139.00 26.41
C LYS A 529 -128.67 139.69 25.14
N VAL A 530 -127.93 139.54 24.04
CA VAL A 530 -128.50 139.41 22.68
C VAL A 530 -127.91 138.21 21.90
N HIS A 531 -126.63 137.87 22.08
CA HIS A 531 -125.90 136.99 21.15
C HIS A 531 -125.78 135.50 21.51
N GLU A 532 -126.89 134.91 21.97
CA GLU A 532 -127.04 133.45 22.15
C GLU A 532 -126.80 132.64 20.85
N LYS A 533 -126.86 133.29 19.67
CA LYS A 533 -126.55 132.69 18.37
C LYS A 533 -125.09 132.79 17.93
N GLU A 534 -124.29 133.66 18.56
CA GLU A 534 -122.86 133.80 18.24
C GLU A 534 -122.02 132.78 19.03
N LEU A 535 -122.45 132.45 20.26
CA LEU A 535 -121.90 131.37 21.09
C LEU A 535 -121.82 130.01 20.37
N LEU A 536 -122.81 129.67 19.54
CA LEU A 536 -122.83 128.39 18.81
C LEU A 536 -121.86 128.38 17.61
N VAL A 537 -121.57 129.55 17.03
CA VAL A 537 -120.60 129.70 15.94
C VAL A 537 -119.17 129.67 16.51
N GLU A 538 -118.92 130.37 17.61
CA GLU A 538 -117.62 130.37 18.26
C GLU A 538 -117.27 128.99 18.84
N GLY A 539 -118.24 128.25 19.41
CA GLY A 539 -118.03 126.88 19.88
C GLY A 539 -117.62 125.89 18.77
N LEU A 540 -118.29 125.92 17.61
CA LEU A 540 -117.92 125.07 16.47
C LEU A 540 -116.55 125.44 15.88
N LYS A 541 -116.17 126.72 15.98
CA LYS A 541 -114.88 127.25 15.54
C LYS A 541 -113.76 126.85 16.51
N ASP A 542 -114.01 126.87 17.82
CA ASP A 542 -113.11 126.31 18.83
C ASP A 542 -112.92 124.80 18.65
N ASP A 543 -113.97 124.03 18.32
CA ASP A 543 -113.86 122.61 17.98
C ASP A 543 -113.03 122.37 16.71
N ILE A 544 -113.19 123.19 15.66
CA ILE A 544 -112.34 123.13 14.46
C ILE A 544 -110.87 123.41 14.82
N VAL A 545 -110.58 124.48 15.55
CA VAL A 545 -109.21 124.82 15.96
C VAL A 545 -108.64 123.77 16.92
N SER A 546 -109.48 123.14 17.75
CA SER A 546 -109.11 121.98 18.59
C SER A 546 -108.71 120.78 17.73
N LYS A 547 -109.50 120.42 16.71
CA LYS A 547 -109.17 119.34 15.77
C LYS A 547 -107.98 119.68 14.86
N GLU A 548 -107.74 120.95 14.58
CA GLU A 548 -106.54 121.41 13.87
C GLU A 548 -105.28 121.32 14.75
N ARG A 549 -105.38 121.56 16.07
CA ARG A 549 -104.31 121.26 17.03
C ARG A 549 -104.04 119.75 17.13
N ASP A 550 -105.10 118.92 17.20
CA ASP A 550 -104.96 117.45 17.18
C ASP A 550 -104.30 116.96 15.90
N MET A 551 -104.74 117.47 14.73
CA MET A 551 -104.17 117.13 13.42
C MET A 551 -102.67 117.49 13.34
N ASN A 552 -102.28 118.66 13.86
CA ASN A 552 -100.88 119.08 13.90
C ASN A 552 -100.05 118.27 14.92
N ARG A 553 -100.65 117.79 16.02
CA ARG A 553 -100.02 116.78 16.91
C ARG A 553 -99.79 115.47 16.17
N PHE A 554 -100.83 114.85 15.60
CA PHE A 554 -100.68 113.59 14.86
C PHE A 554 -99.71 113.70 13.68
N LYS A 555 -99.63 114.86 13.01
CA LYS A 555 -98.64 115.13 11.96
C LYS A 555 -97.20 115.21 12.50
N THR A 556 -97.02 115.70 13.73
CA THR A 556 -95.74 115.72 14.45
C THR A 556 -95.37 114.31 14.92
N ASP A 557 -96.32 113.58 15.48
CA ASP A 557 -96.12 112.20 15.96
C ASP A 557 -95.80 111.24 14.80
N LEU A 558 -96.44 111.44 13.63
CA LEU A 558 -96.15 110.72 12.40
C LEU A 558 -94.72 111.00 11.90
N ALA A 559 -94.30 112.27 11.87
CA ALA A 559 -92.93 112.65 11.51
C ALA A 559 -91.89 112.07 12.49
N GLN A 560 -92.22 111.97 13.78
CA GLN A 560 -91.38 111.28 14.77
C GLN A 560 -91.32 109.76 14.53
N GLN A 561 -92.43 109.11 14.16
CA GLN A 561 -92.41 107.70 13.76
C GLN A 561 -91.64 107.46 12.46
N GLU A 562 -91.70 108.35 11.48
CA GLU A 562 -90.87 108.30 10.27
C GLU A 562 -89.38 108.43 10.62
N GLN A 563 -89.00 109.37 11.49
CA GLN A 563 -87.62 109.49 11.97
C GLN A 563 -87.16 108.23 12.73
N LEU A 564 -87.98 107.69 13.64
CA LEU A 564 -87.67 106.47 14.38
C LEU A 564 -87.53 105.26 13.44
N THR A 565 -88.42 105.13 12.45
CA THR A 565 -88.38 104.05 11.45
C THR A 565 -87.13 104.15 10.58
N ASN A 566 -86.69 105.35 10.22
CA ASN A 566 -85.44 105.57 9.49
C ASN A 566 -84.20 105.28 10.37
N SER A 567 -84.23 105.57 11.68
CA SER A 567 -83.15 105.16 12.61
C SER A 567 -83.06 103.64 12.71
N LEU A 568 -84.18 102.97 13.01
CA LEU A 568 -84.25 101.51 13.13
C LEU A 568 -83.86 100.81 11.83
N LYS A 569 -84.17 101.40 10.67
CA LYS A 569 -83.70 100.90 9.37
C LYS A 569 -82.18 101.05 9.22
N CYS A 570 -81.60 102.19 9.57
CA CYS A 570 -80.16 102.39 9.56
C CYS A 570 -79.44 101.43 10.52
N GLU A 571 -80.01 101.16 11.70
CA GLU A 571 -79.51 100.16 12.65
C GLU A 571 -79.60 98.74 12.07
N LEU A 572 -80.69 98.39 11.38
CA LEU A 572 -80.88 97.11 10.70
C LEU A 572 -79.89 96.91 9.54
N ASP A 573 -79.67 97.92 8.70
CA ASP A 573 -78.72 97.90 7.59
C ASP A 573 -77.27 97.75 8.11
N ASN A 574 -76.92 98.44 9.21
CA ASN A 574 -75.64 98.27 9.90
C ASN A 574 -75.47 96.86 10.51
N ALA A 575 -76.51 96.33 11.16
CA ALA A 575 -76.49 94.97 11.69
C ALA A 575 -76.34 93.91 10.58
N HIS A 576 -77.00 94.11 9.44
CA HIS A 576 -76.87 93.23 8.27
C HIS A 576 -75.45 93.30 7.67
N SER A 577 -74.86 94.50 7.55
CA SER A 577 -73.46 94.65 7.10
C SER A 577 -72.48 93.96 8.04
N ASN A 578 -72.72 94.01 9.35
CA ASN A 578 -71.88 93.31 10.34
C ASN A 578 -72.04 91.79 10.25
N ALA A 579 -73.27 91.29 10.10
CA ALA A 579 -73.54 89.87 9.89
C ALA A 579 -72.87 89.34 8.60
N GLU A 580 -72.87 90.12 7.52
CA GLU A 580 -72.21 89.74 6.26
C GLU A 580 -70.68 89.66 6.39
N LYS A 581 -70.06 90.52 7.21
CA LYS A 581 -68.62 90.42 7.55
C LYS A 581 -68.32 89.14 8.32
N MET A 582 -69.09 88.86 9.38
CA MET A 582 -68.95 87.61 10.15
C MET A 582 -69.14 86.37 9.27
N LEU A 583 -70.05 86.40 8.30
CA LEU A 583 -70.29 85.29 7.38
C LEU A 583 -69.11 85.06 6.42
N LYS A 584 -68.40 86.13 6.02
CA LYS A 584 -67.14 86.05 5.25
C LYS A 584 -65.97 85.51 6.09
N GLU A 585 -65.87 85.92 7.35
CA GLU A 585 -64.88 85.37 8.30
C GLU A 585 -65.13 83.88 8.58
N ILE A 586 -66.38 83.47 8.85
CA ILE A 586 -66.75 82.06 9.00
C ILE A 586 -66.40 81.26 7.73
N SER A 587 -66.53 81.87 6.54
CA SER A 587 -66.16 81.24 5.28
C SER A 587 -64.64 81.07 5.11
N SER A 588 -63.82 82.04 5.56
CA SER A 588 -62.36 81.90 5.52
C SER A 588 -61.85 80.88 6.56
N TYR A 589 -62.39 80.88 7.78
CA TYR A 589 -62.09 79.84 8.78
C TYR A 589 -62.49 78.45 8.30
N LYS A 590 -63.63 78.31 7.61
CA LYS A 590 -64.03 77.03 7.00
C LYS A 590 -63.04 76.56 5.93
N CYS A 591 -62.54 77.46 5.08
CA CYS A 591 -61.52 77.12 4.09
C CYS A 591 -60.21 76.66 4.76
N LEU A 592 -59.77 77.38 5.79
CA LEU A 592 -58.56 77.04 6.56
C LEU A 592 -58.68 75.69 7.29
N ILE A 593 -59.87 75.35 7.80
CA ILE A 593 -60.14 74.04 8.41
C ILE A 593 -60.02 72.93 7.35
N GLN A 594 -60.57 73.11 6.16
CA GLN A 594 -60.46 72.11 5.08
C GLN A 594 -59.00 71.90 4.61
N GLU A 595 -58.20 72.97 4.59
CA GLU A 595 -56.76 72.89 4.31
C GLU A 595 -56.01 72.14 5.42
N GLN A 596 -56.32 72.42 6.69
CA GLN A 596 -55.77 71.68 7.83
C GLN A 596 -56.18 70.20 7.84
N GLU A 597 -57.43 69.86 7.49
CA GLU A 597 -57.89 68.48 7.31
C GLU A 597 -57.10 67.76 6.19
N SER A 598 -56.82 68.46 5.08
CA SER A 598 -55.98 67.92 4.00
C SER A 598 -54.55 67.63 4.46
N VAL A 599 -53.94 68.53 5.24
CA VAL A 599 -52.59 68.33 5.82
C VAL A 599 -52.58 67.18 6.84
N ILE A 600 -53.61 67.08 7.70
CA ILE A 600 -53.76 65.98 8.67
C ILE A 600 -53.91 64.62 7.97
N ASN A 601 -54.56 64.57 6.80
CA ASN A 601 -54.68 63.34 6.02
C ASN A 601 -53.34 62.99 5.35
N ALA A 602 -52.63 63.95 4.73
CA ALA A 602 -51.32 63.70 4.15
C ALA A 602 -50.30 63.18 5.18
N LEU A 603 -50.23 63.81 6.36
CA LEU A 603 -49.36 63.37 7.47
C LEU A 603 -49.76 61.98 8.01
N ARG A 604 -51.04 61.57 7.88
CA ARG A 604 -51.49 60.22 8.23
C ARG A 604 -51.03 59.20 7.20
N ASP A 605 -51.15 59.51 5.91
CA ASP A 605 -50.71 58.62 4.83
C ASP A 605 -49.17 58.43 4.85
N GLU A 606 -48.41 59.49 5.16
CA GLU A 606 -46.98 59.40 5.46
C GLU A 606 -46.70 58.54 6.70
N GLY A 607 -47.46 58.71 7.78
CA GLY A 607 -47.36 57.89 8.99
C GLY A 607 -47.62 56.40 8.74
N ASP A 608 -48.65 56.08 7.96
CA ASP A 608 -48.97 54.71 7.55
C ASP A 608 -47.91 54.12 6.59
N SER A 609 -47.30 54.95 5.74
CA SER A 609 -46.18 54.58 4.89
C SER A 609 -44.93 54.24 5.71
N ALA A 610 -44.57 55.12 6.65
CA ALA A 610 -43.48 54.89 7.59
C ALA A 610 -43.72 53.66 8.47
N HIS A 611 -44.96 53.42 8.91
CA HIS A 611 -45.31 52.23 9.69
C HIS A 611 -45.17 50.93 8.88
N LYS A 612 -45.53 50.93 7.58
CA LYS A 612 -45.28 49.79 6.67
C LYS A 612 -43.78 49.52 6.56
N LEU A 613 -42.96 50.55 6.31
CA LEU A 613 -41.50 50.43 6.21
C LEU A 613 -40.87 49.90 7.51
N VAL A 614 -41.30 50.40 8.68
CA VAL A 614 -40.84 49.90 9.99
C VAL A 614 -41.19 48.43 10.21
N ASN A 615 -42.32 47.95 9.71
CA ASN A 615 -42.68 46.53 9.78
C ASN A 615 -41.85 45.68 8.81
N THR A 616 -41.62 46.12 7.56
CA THR A 616 -40.69 45.43 6.63
C THR A 616 -39.28 45.33 7.20
N LEU A 617 -38.73 46.43 7.73
CA LEU A 617 -37.41 46.43 8.38
C LEU A 617 -37.38 45.52 9.62
N ARG A 618 -38.48 45.43 10.38
CA ARG A 618 -38.61 44.49 11.50
C ARG A 618 -38.59 43.04 11.02
N ASP A 619 -39.31 42.72 9.95
CA ASP A 619 -39.33 41.37 9.37
C ASP A 619 -37.92 40.97 8.87
N ASP A 620 -37.23 41.85 8.15
CA ASP A 620 -35.84 41.64 7.72
C ASP A 620 -34.88 41.49 8.91
N ILE A 621 -35.05 42.26 10.00
CA ILE A 621 -34.29 42.06 11.25
C ILE A 621 -34.56 40.67 11.85
N THR A 622 -35.80 40.16 11.84
CA THR A 622 -36.07 38.80 12.34
C THR A 622 -35.46 37.72 11.44
N LYS A 623 -35.49 37.91 10.12
CA LYS A 623 -34.88 37.03 9.12
C LYS A 623 -33.36 36.97 9.28
N ASN A 624 -32.69 38.13 9.36
CA ASN A 624 -31.26 38.23 9.58
C ASN A 624 -30.85 37.64 10.94
N LYS A 625 -31.69 37.80 11.98
CA LYS A 625 -31.46 37.18 13.29
C LYS A 625 -31.59 35.65 13.25
N ALA A 626 -32.50 35.10 12.45
CA ALA A 626 -32.59 33.66 12.20
C ALA A 626 -31.38 33.14 11.40
N GLU A 627 -30.91 33.92 10.42
CA GLU A 627 -29.72 33.61 9.62
C GLU A 627 -28.46 33.56 10.48
N ILE A 628 -28.25 34.53 11.40
CA ILE A 628 -27.15 34.52 12.37
C ILE A 628 -27.20 33.28 13.28
N VAL A 629 -28.40 32.86 13.73
CA VAL A 629 -28.56 31.63 14.53
C VAL A 629 -28.24 30.38 13.71
N ARG A 630 -28.55 30.36 12.41
CA ARG A 630 -28.16 29.27 11.49
C ARG A 630 -26.65 29.23 11.31
N LEU A 631 -26.02 30.35 10.98
CA LEU A 631 -24.57 30.46 10.79
C LEU A 631 -23.79 30.07 12.06
N ASN A 632 -24.21 30.53 13.24
CA ASN A 632 -23.57 30.11 14.50
C ASN A 632 -23.67 28.59 14.74
N LYS A 633 -24.79 27.96 14.37
CA LYS A 633 -24.93 26.51 14.46
C LYS A 633 -24.01 25.80 13.46
N ASP A 634 -23.93 26.31 12.24
CA ASP A 634 -23.08 25.72 11.20
C ASP A 634 -21.59 25.86 11.57
N CYS A 635 -21.15 27.00 12.12
CA CYS A 635 -19.82 27.19 12.72
C CYS A 635 -19.52 26.16 13.82
N ALA A 636 -20.44 25.91 14.77
CA ALA A 636 -20.25 24.87 15.79
C ALA A 636 -20.11 23.46 15.19
N THR A 637 -20.69 23.17 14.02
CA THR A 637 -20.42 21.91 13.30
C THR A 637 -19.04 21.90 12.62
N VAL A 638 -18.53 23.06 12.17
CA VAL A 638 -17.17 23.20 11.64
C VAL A 638 -16.14 23.00 12.75
N GLU A 639 -16.31 23.59 13.93
CA GLU A 639 -15.45 23.35 15.10
C GLU A 639 -15.40 21.85 15.44
N SER A 640 -16.55 21.15 15.43
CA SER A 640 -16.57 19.69 15.68
C SER A 640 -15.84 18.87 14.60
N ARG A 641 -15.75 19.40 13.37
CA ARG A 641 -15.02 18.82 12.24
C ARG A 641 -13.52 19.10 12.34
N GLU A 642 -13.11 20.29 12.75
CA GLU A 642 -11.70 20.59 13.02
C GLU A 642 -11.15 19.71 14.14
N ASN A 643 -11.87 19.57 15.27
CA ASN A 643 -11.48 18.67 16.36
C ASN A 643 -11.35 17.20 15.92
N THR A 644 -12.16 16.74 14.95
CA THR A 644 -12.03 15.38 14.41
C THR A 644 -10.96 15.25 13.33
N ILE A 645 -10.69 16.29 12.54
CA ILE A 645 -9.54 16.36 11.62
C ILE A 645 -8.22 16.38 12.39
N GLU A 646 -8.13 17.13 13.50
CA GLU A 646 -6.94 17.17 14.36
C GLU A 646 -6.68 15.78 14.99
N LYS A 647 -7.73 15.11 15.49
CA LYS A 647 -7.63 13.72 15.98
C LYS A 647 -7.20 12.73 14.89
N LEU A 648 -7.78 12.81 13.68
CA LEU A 648 -7.36 11.96 12.56
C LEU A 648 -5.92 12.27 12.12
N THR A 649 -5.48 13.52 12.26
CA THR A 649 -4.10 13.93 11.98
C THR A 649 -3.12 13.40 13.03
N SER A 650 -3.51 13.31 14.30
CA SER A 650 -2.68 12.66 15.33
C SER A 650 -2.59 11.14 15.11
N GLU A 651 -3.70 10.49 14.77
CA GLU A 651 -3.75 9.05 14.43
C GLU A 651 -2.92 8.71 13.18
N LEU A 652 -2.98 9.55 12.14
CA LEU A 652 -2.15 9.42 10.93
C LEU A 652 -0.67 9.61 11.24
N ASN A 653 -0.32 10.52 12.15
CA ASN A 653 1.07 10.69 12.58
C ASN A 653 1.58 9.50 13.41
N THR A 654 0.77 8.91 14.29
CA THR A 654 1.16 7.68 15.03
C THR A 654 1.34 6.49 14.08
N HIS A 655 0.45 6.29 13.12
CA HIS A 655 0.63 5.24 12.10
C HIS A 655 1.86 5.51 11.22
N LYS A 656 2.19 6.77 10.93
CA LYS A 656 3.41 7.13 10.20
C LYS A 656 4.69 6.81 10.97
N THR A 657 4.70 6.93 12.30
CA THR A 657 5.83 6.46 13.13
C THR A 657 5.89 4.94 13.20
N GLU A 658 4.76 4.23 13.40
CA GLU A 658 4.72 2.77 13.40
C GLU A 658 5.23 2.16 12.08
N LEU A 659 4.93 2.80 10.95
CA LEU A 659 5.37 2.36 9.62
C LEU A 659 6.87 2.62 9.40
N ALA A 660 7.44 3.67 10.01
CA ALA A 660 8.88 3.91 10.02
C ALA A 660 9.63 2.89 10.90
N ASP A 661 9.09 2.55 12.08
CA ASP A 661 9.65 1.52 12.96
C ASP A 661 9.61 0.13 12.31
N GLN A 662 8.51 -0.20 11.61
CA GLN A 662 8.41 -1.42 10.80
C GLN A 662 9.43 -1.43 9.65
N ALA A 663 9.66 -0.31 8.97
CA ALA A 663 10.69 -0.22 7.93
C ALA A 663 12.11 -0.45 8.48
N ALA A 664 12.43 0.11 9.65
CA ALA A 664 13.70 -0.12 10.34
C ALA A 664 13.88 -1.59 10.79
N LEU A 665 12.81 -2.23 11.27
CA LEU A 665 12.81 -3.66 11.60
C LEU A 665 13.03 -4.52 10.34
N ILE A 666 12.37 -4.21 9.23
CA ILE A 666 12.56 -4.90 7.94
C ILE A 666 14.02 -4.75 7.45
N GLN A 667 14.60 -3.55 7.55
CA GLN A 667 16.00 -3.31 7.18
C GLN A 667 16.97 -4.12 8.07
N THR A 668 16.67 -4.24 9.37
CA THR A 668 17.46 -5.05 10.32
C THR A 668 17.39 -6.54 9.96
N LEU A 669 16.19 -7.07 9.71
CA LEU A 669 15.98 -8.46 9.29
C LEU A 669 16.65 -8.77 7.94
N GLN A 670 16.68 -7.81 7.00
CA GLN A 670 17.43 -7.95 5.75
C GLN A 670 18.94 -8.09 6.01
N GLN A 671 19.52 -7.28 6.91
CA GLN A 671 20.94 -7.41 7.28
C GLN A 671 21.24 -8.75 7.97
N GLU A 672 20.32 -9.29 8.78
CA GLU A 672 20.47 -10.63 9.36
C GLU A 672 20.40 -11.72 8.27
N VAL A 673 19.48 -11.62 7.31
CA VAL A 673 19.40 -12.56 6.17
C VAL A 673 20.69 -12.56 5.34
N GLU A 674 21.28 -11.41 5.04
CA GLU A 674 22.57 -11.37 4.33
C GLU A 674 23.73 -11.93 5.17
N ARG A 675 23.76 -11.72 6.49
CA ARG A 675 24.71 -12.41 7.40
C ARG A 675 24.54 -13.92 7.36
N TYR A 676 23.31 -14.42 7.39
CA TYR A 676 23.05 -15.86 7.31
C TYR A 676 23.44 -16.45 5.96
N LYS A 677 23.18 -15.75 4.84
CA LYS A 677 23.67 -16.14 3.51
C LYS A 677 25.20 -16.21 3.44
N ALA A 678 25.90 -15.19 3.95
CA ALA A 678 27.36 -15.19 3.99
C ALA A 678 27.92 -16.35 4.85
N SER A 679 27.27 -16.64 5.98
CA SER A 679 27.60 -17.80 6.82
C SER A 679 27.39 -19.13 6.09
N VAL A 680 26.26 -19.31 5.40
CA VAL A 680 25.98 -20.50 4.56
C VAL A 680 27.03 -20.66 3.46
N ALA A 681 27.35 -19.60 2.71
CA ALA A 681 28.38 -19.66 1.66
C ALA A 681 29.76 -20.07 2.20
N SER A 682 30.13 -19.60 3.40
CA SER A 682 31.38 -20.01 4.06
C SER A 682 31.36 -21.48 4.51
N LEU A 683 30.20 -21.99 4.95
CA LEU A 683 30.02 -23.39 5.30
C LEU A 683 30.02 -24.30 4.06
N GLU A 684 29.45 -23.86 2.95
CA GLU A 684 29.50 -24.55 1.65
C GLU A 684 30.94 -24.62 1.12
N GLU A 685 31.73 -23.55 1.26
CA GLU A 685 33.15 -23.56 0.88
C GLU A 685 33.97 -24.52 1.75
N VAL A 686 33.74 -24.56 3.07
CA VAL A 686 34.37 -25.51 3.99
C VAL A 686 33.92 -26.95 3.70
N TYR A 687 32.63 -27.17 3.38
CA TYR A 687 32.12 -28.48 2.99
C TYR A 687 32.75 -28.97 1.69
N GLY A 688 32.85 -28.12 0.66
CA GLY A 688 33.50 -28.45 -0.61
C GLY A 688 35.03 -28.68 -0.49
N LYS A 689 35.69 -28.07 0.50
CA LYS A 689 37.08 -28.43 0.88
C LYS A 689 37.14 -29.81 1.55
N GLY A 690 36.20 -30.10 2.45
CA GLY A 690 36.06 -31.41 3.11
C GLY A 690 35.74 -32.55 2.14
N GLU A 691 34.83 -32.33 1.19
CA GLU A 691 34.48 -33.30 0.14
C GLU A 691 35.69 -33.66 -0.72
N LYS A 692 36.46 -32.66 -1.16
CA LYS A 692 37.71 -32.88 -1.91
C LYS A 692 38.73 -33.70 -1.12
N LEU A 693 38.87 -33.42 0.18
CA LEU A 693 39.80 -34.14 1.07
C LEU A 693 39.33 -35.59 1.34
N CYS A 694 38.03 -35.81 1.49
CA CYS A 694 37.45 -37.17 1.52
C CYS A 694 37.65 -37.90 0.19
N GLY A 695 37.58 -37.18 -0.94
CA GLY A 695 37.93 -37.68 -2.26
C GLY A 695 39.37 -38.20 -2.34
N THR A 696 40.34 -37.38 -1.90
CA THR A 696 41.75 -37.80 -1.86
C THR A 696 41.97 -38.97 -0.90
N TYR A 697 41.37 -38.97 0.30
CA TYR A 697 41.50 -40.12 1.20
C TYR A 697 40.86 -41.40 0.62
N LYS A 698 39.80 -41.30 -0.20
CA LYS A 698 39.20 -42.45 -0.88
C LYS A 698 40.07 -42.97 -2.05
N THR A 699 40.81 -42.10 -2.75
CA THR A 699 41.82 -42.55 -3.74
C THR A 699 43.03 -43.16 -3.05
N ASP A 700 43.56 -42.52 -2.01
CA ASP A 700 44.71 -43.01 -1.24
C ASP A 700 44.45 -44.40 -0.65
N LEU A 701 43.26 -44.62 -0.08
CA LEU A 701 42.84 -45.94 0.42
C LEU A 701 42.79 -46.98 -0.71
N ALA A 702 42.19 -46.67 -1.86
CA ALA A 702 42.14 -47.58 -2.99
C ALA A 702 43.55 -47.93 -3.52
N GLU A 703 44.50 -46.99 -3.50
CA GLU A 703 45.90 -47.27 -3.83
C GLU A 703 46.59 -48.15 -2.77
N LYS A 704 46.31 -47.96 -1.47
CA LYS A 704 46.82 -48.84 -0.41
C LYS A 704 46.25 -50.26 -0.54
N ASP A 705 44.95 -50.39 -0.81
CA ASP A 705 44.28 -51.68 -0.98
C ASP A 705 44.81 -52.43 -2.21
N ALA A 706 44.95 -51.76 -3.36
CA ALA A 706 45.58 -52.34 -4.55
C ALA A 706 47.05 -52.74 -4.29
N ARG A 707 47.79 -51.99 -3.46
CA ARG A 707 49.15 -52.36 -3.05
C ARG A 707 49.15 -53.55 -2.10
N ILE A 708 48.17 -53.69 -1.22
CA ILE A 708 47.98 -54.85 -0.33
C ILE A 708 47.64 -56.10 -1.16
N GLU A 709 46.75 -55.99 -2.15
CA GLU A 709 46.42 -57.10 -3.07
C GLU A 709 47.64 -57.55 -3.90
N SER A 710 48.41 -56.59 -4.42
CA SER A 710 49.68 -56.85 -5.11
C SER A 710 50.71 -57.58 -4.22
N LEU A 711 50.88 -57.13 -2.98
CA LEU A 711 51.79 -57.76 -2.01
C LEU A 711 51.29 -59.14 -1.55
N THR A 712 49.98 -59.32 -1.40
CA THR A 712 49.35 -60.61 -1.04
C THR A 712 49.58 -61.62 -2.16
N THR A 713 49.35 -61.21 -3.42
CA THR A 713 49.64 -62.01 -4.61
C THR A 713 51.12 -62.40 -4.69
N GLN A 714 52.04 -61.54 -4.24
CA GLN A 714 53.47 -61.85 -4.18
C GLN A 714 53.82 -62.82 -3.02
N VAL A 715 53.20 -62.65 -1.85
CA VAL A 715 53.34 -63.58 -0.71
C VAL A 715 52.82 -64.98 -1.07
N ASP A 716 51.71 -65.09 -1.81
CA ASP A 716 51.18 -66.40 -2.19
C ASP A 716 51.99 -67.08 -3.32
N LYS A 717 52.66 -66.31 -4.19
CA LYS A 717 53.69 -66.86 -5.09
C LYS A 717 54.87 -67.44 -4.31
N TYR A 718 55.45 -66.67 -3.37
CA TYR A 718 56.53 -67.18 -2.53
C TYR A 718 56.09 -68.35 -1.62
N ARG A 719 54.82 -68.37 -1.18
CA ARG A 719 54.24 -69.53 -0.47
C ARG A 719 54.18 -70.76 -1.36
N ALA A 720 53.77 -70.63 -2.62
CA ALA A 720 53.74 -71.73 -3.58
C ALA A 720 55.15 -72.23 -3.92
N GLU A 721 56.12 -71.32 -4.15
CA GLU A 721 57.53 -71.65 -4.38
C GLU A 721 58.14 -72.39 -3.17
N VAL A 722 57.92 -71.90 -1.95
CA VAL A 722 58.35 -72.59 -0.71
C VAL A 722 57.66 -73.95 -0.56
N SER A 723 56.38 -74.06 -0.91
CA SER A 723 55.67 -75.35 -0.88
C SER A 723 56.22 -76.34 -1.90
N GLN A 724 56.60 -75.89 -3.10
CA GLN A 724 57.24 -76.74 -4.11
C GLN A 724 58.62 -77.19 -3.63
N LEU A 725 59.48 -76.26 -3.19
CA LEU A 725 60.82 -76.58 -2.66
C LEU A 725 60.77 -77.49 -1.43
N THR A 726 59.70 -77.41 -0.62
CA THR A 726 59.47 -78.33 0.51
C THR A 726 59.09 -79.74 0.03
N GLY A 727 58.33 -79.85 -1.07
CA GLY A 727 58.05 -81.12 -1.74
C GLY A 727 59.30 -81.72 -2.38
N ASP A 728 60.04 -80.94 -3.17
CA ASP A 728 61.29 -81.34 -3.80
C ASP A 728 62.33 -81.83 -2.75
N LEU A 729 62.36 -81.17 -1.58
CA LEU A 729 63.19 -81.57 -0.45
C LEU A 729 62.69 -82.87 0.23
N ALA A 730 61.39 -83.10 0.30
CA ALA A 730 60.83 -84.35 0.82
C ALA A 730 61.19 -85.54 -0.10
N ASP A 731 61.03 -85.38 -1.41
CA ASP A 731 61.43 -86.37 -2.43
C ASP A 731 62.96 -86.62 -2.40
N ALA A 732 63.76 -85.57 -2.21
CA ALA A 732 65.20 -85.69 -1.99
C ALA A 732 65.54 -86.45 -0.69
N VAL A 733 64.78 -86.24 0.39
CA VAL A 733 64.95 -86.97 1.65
C VAL A 733 64.52 -88.44 1.52
N GLU A 734 63.44 -88.76 0.81
CA GLU A 734 63.03 -90.15 0.55
C GLU A 734 64.05 -90.87 -0.34
N THR A 735 64.52 -90.25 -1.42
CA THR A 735 65.55 -90.84 -2.29
C THR A 735 66.89 -91.03 -1.57
N VAL A 736 67.30 -90.10 -0.71
CA VAL A 736 68.45 -90.29 0.20
C VAL A 736 68.17 -91.39 1.24
N GLY A 737 66.93 -91.55 1.70
CA GLY A 737 66.51 -92.65 2.57
C GLY A 737 66.68 -94.02 1.90
N ARG A 738 66.17 -94.16 0.66
CA ARG A 738 66.34 -95.35 -0.18
C ARG A 738 67.83 -95.65 -0.43
N LEU A 739 68.61 -94.65 -0.84
CA LEU A 739 70.05 -94.81 -1.08
C LEU A 739 70.82 -95.22 0.20
N LYS A 740 70.44 -94.70 1.37
CA LYS A 740 71.01 -95.14 2.66
C LYS A 740 70.65 -96.59 2.98
N GLN A 741 69.43 -97.03 2.66
CA GLN A 741 69.03 -98.43 2.84
C GLN A 741 69.78 -99.34 1.85
N GLU A 742 69.92 -98.96 0.58
CA GLU A 742 70.74 -99.69 -0.41
C GLU A 742 72.21 -99.78 0.03
N VAL A 743 72.82 -98.68 0.47
CA VAL A 743 74.20 -98.68 1.03
C VAL A 743 74.32 -99.57 2.26
N LYS A 744 73.30 -99.60 3.14
CA LYS A 744 73.26 -100.53 4.26
C LYS A 744 73.20 -101.98 3.77
N ASP A 745 72.32 -102.30 2.84
CA ASP A 745 72.17 -103.66 2.30
C ASP A 745 73.44 -104.13 1.57
N TYR A 746 74.14 -103.24 0.86
CA TYR A 746 75.47 -103.51 0.32
C TYR A 746 76.52 -103.72 1.42
N THR A 747 76.45 -102.97 2.53
CA THR A 747 77.38 -103.11 3.67
C THR A 747 77.15 -104.41 4.43
N ASP A 748 75.89 -104.78 4.71
CA ASP A 748 75.53 -106.05 5.36
C ASP A 748 75.88 -107.24 4.45
N ARG A 749 75.69 -107.10 3.12
CA ARG A 749 76.14 -108.09 2.12
C ARG A 749 77.67 -108.20 2.06
N HIS A 750 78.39 -107.09 2.12
CA HIS A 750 79.85 -107.07 2.21
C HIS A 750 80.32 -107.74 3.52
N ALA A 751 79.66 -107.48 4.64
CA ALA A 751 79.96 -108.13 5.92
C ALA A 751 79.65 -109.63 5.91
N SER A 752 78.63 -110.11 5.18
CA SER A 752 78.44 -111.54 4.92
C SER A 752 79.61 -112.08 4.09
N LEU A 753 79.87 -111.49 2.92
CA LEU A 753 80.96 -111.90 2.03
C LEU A 753 82.33 -111.90 2.73
N SER A 754 82.58 -110.98 3.66
CA SER A 754 83.77 -110.97 4.50
C SER A 754 83.83 -112.16 5.46
N ARG A 755 82.72 -112.56 6.11
CA ARG A 755 82.67 -113.78 6.94
C ARG A 755 82.76 -115.06 6.10
N ASP A 756 82.13 -115.07 4.94
CA ASP A 756 82.16 -116.19 4.01
C ASP A 756 83.60 -116.38 3.48
N LEU A 757 84.28 -115.30 3.10
CA LEU A 757 85.68 -115.31 2.68
C LEU A 757 86.63 -115.66 3.84
N GLU A 758 86.39 -115.17 5.07
CA GLU A 758 87.21 -115.51 6.23
C GLU A 758 87.02 -116.97 6.70
N THR A 759 85.81 -117.53 6.58
CA THR A 759 85.57 -118.96 6.85
C THR A 759 86.09 -119.85 5.72
N GLN A 760 86.19 -119.36 4.48
CA GLN A 760 86.90 -120.07 3.40
C GLN A 760 88.42 -119.96 3.55
N LYS A 761 88.98 -118.83 4.00
CA LYS A 761 90.39 -118.79 4.45
C LYS A 761 90.62 -119.84 5.52
N ARG A 762 89.84 -119.83 6.60
CA ARG A 762 90.03 -120.78 7.71
C ARG A 762 89.99 -122.24 7.28
N LYS A 763 89.13 -122.60 6.33
CA LYS A 763 89.10 -123.94 5.71
C LYS A 763 90.30 -124.22 4.82
N ASN A 764 90.77 -123.23 4.07
CA ASN A 764 92.01 -123.33 3.31
C ASN A 764 93.22 -123.45 4.24
N ASP A 765 93.29 -122.70 5.34
CA ASP A 765 94.35 -122.74 6.35
C ASP A 765 94.36 -124.11 7.07
N GLU A 766 93.18 -124.62 7.44
CA GLU A 766 93.00 -125.98 8.00
C GLU A 766 93.40 -127.08 7.00
N ALA A 767 93.05 -126.91 5.71
CA ALA A 767 93.45 -127.82 4.64
C ALA A 767 94.95 -127.70 4.30
N GLU A 768 95.53 -126.50 4.39
CA GLU A 768 96.94 -126.22 4.12
C GLU A 768 97.82 -126.75 5.25
N GLU A 769 97.44 -126.58 6.53
CA GLU A 769 98.17 -127.22 7.63
C GLU A 769 97.98 -128.74 7.67
N SER A 770 96.84 -129.28 7.21
CA SER A 770 96.66 -130.72 7.02
C SER A 770 97.54 -131.26 5.88
N ALA A 771 97.54 -130.58 4.73
CA ALA A 771 98.38 -130.93 3.57
C ALA A 771 99.87 -130.77 3.88
N LYS A 772 100.26 -129.68 4.56
CA LYS A 772 101.60 -129.51 5.12
C LYS A 772 101.90 -130.63 6.08
N HIS A 773 101.07 -130.97 7.07
CA HIS A 773 101.39 -132.08 7.99
C HIS A 773 101.62 -133.40 7.22
N GLU A 774 100.85 -133.67 6.16
CA GLU A 774 101.08 -134.85 5.33
C GLU A 774 102.36 -134.76 4.48
N GLU A 775 102.67 -133.60 3.87
CA GLU A 775 103.94 -133.38 3.17
C GLU A 775 105.16 -133.30 4.11
N ARG A 776 104.99 -132.82 5.34
CA ARG A 776 106.00 -132.76 6.42
C ARG A 776 106.43 -134.17 6.80
N GLU A 777 105.46 -135.07 6.98
CA GLU A 777 105.75 -136.49 7.19
C GLU A 777 106.32 -137.15 5.93
N ARG A 778 105.73 -136.93 4.75
CA ARG A 778 106.24 -137.50 3.50
C ARG A 778 107.67 -137.03 3.18
N THR A 779 108.05 -135.80 3.46
CA THR A 779 109.40 -135.26 3.25
C THR A 779 110.40 -135.74 4.31
N LYS A 780 110.02 -135.79 5.60
CA LYS A 780 110.82 -136.48 6.64
C LYS A 780 111.13 -137.93 6.22
N GLN A 781 110.10 -138.68 5.82
CA GLN A 781 110.22 -140.08 5.39
C GLN A 781 111.01 -140.23 4.06
N PHE A 782 110.87 -139.30 3.12
CA PHE A 782 111.58 -139.30 1.83
C PHE A 782 113.07 -138.98 2.00
N LEU A 783 113.42 -137.96 2.79
CA LEU A 783 114.81 -137.54 3.00
C LEU A 783 115.57 -138.53 3.89
N GLN A 784 114.93 -139.14 4.89
CA GLN A 784 115.48 -140.31 5.60
C GLN A 784 115.74 -141.51 4.67
N ARG A 785 115.00 -141.64 3.57
CA ARG A 785 115.21 -142.71 2.57
C ARG A 785 116.28 -142.39 1.53
N ILE A 786 116.69 -141.12 1.38
CA ILE A 786 117.67 -140.68 0.38
C ILE A 786 119.05 -140.39 0.98
N LEU A 787 119.17 -140.06 2.27
CA LEU A 787 120.46 -139.95 2.97
C LEU A 787 120.57 -140.88 4.19
N PRO A 788 120.85 -142.20 4.00
CA PRO A 788 120.93 -143.19 5.10
C PRO A 788 122.05 -142.98 6.13
N HIS A 789 122.90 -141.97 5.97
CA HIS A 789 124.04 -141.68 6.85
C HIS A 789 123.93 -140.33 7.61
N VAL A 790 122.74 -139.72 7.66
CA VAL A 790 122.47 -138.52 8.45
C VAL A 790 121.53 -138.84 9.61
N THR A 791 122.09 -139.08 10.80
CA THR A 791 121.33 -139.25 12.04
C THR A 791 120.96 -137.90 12.65
N VAL A 792 119.75 -137.42 12.35
CA VAL A 792 119.07 -136.32 13.06
C VAL A 792 117.91 -136.91 13.86
N ASP A 793 117.72 -136.48 15.11
CA ASP A 793 116.70 -137.05 16.00
C ASP A 793 115.27 -136.69 15.52
N ASN A 794 114.45 -137.71 15.29
CA ASN A 794 113.18 -137.61 14.57
C ASN A 794 112.02 -137.04 15.41
N LYS A 795 112.35 -136.36 16.51
CA LYS A 795 111.43 -135.75 17.49
C LYS A 795 111.40 -134.22 17.41
N GLN A 796 112.16 -133.62 16.49
CA GLN A 796 112.18 -132.17 16.31
C GLN A 796 111.00 -131.70 15.45
N ASP A 797 110.55 -130.49 15.78
CA ASP A 797 109.48 -129.81 15.07
C ASP A 797 109.92 -129.42 13.65
N TYR A 798 108.99 -129.47 12.70
CA TYR A 798 109.36 -129.38 11.28
C TYR A 798 109.94 -128.03 10.91
N ASP A 799 109.41 -126.94 11.46
CA ASP A 799 109.85 -125.61 11.07
C ASP A 799 111.23 -125.28 11.66
N VAL A 800 111.59 -125.75 12.86
CA VAL A 800 112.98 -125.66 13.38
C VAL A 800 113.96 -126.47 12.51
N TRP A 801 113.50 -127.57 11.94
CA TRP A 801 114.25 -128.42 11.02
C TRP A 801 114.37 -127.81 9.60
N LEU A 802 113.55 -126.79 9.25
CA LEU A 802 113.54 -126.14 7.92
C LEU A 802 113.91 -124.65 7.92
N GLU A 803 113.92 -123.97 9.08
CA GLU A 803 114.56 -122.65 9.24
C GLU A 803 116.09 -122.73 9.05
N GLN A 804 116.69 -123.91 9.30
CA GLN A 804 118.08 -124.20 8.89
C GLN A 804 118.26 -124.33 7.35
N PHE A 805 117.19 -124.23 6.56
CA PHE A 805 117.18 -124.58 5.13
C PHE A 805 116.69 -123.47 4.17
N MET A 806 115.99 -122.40 4.61
CA MET A 806 115.32 -121.43 3.68
C MET A 806 115.30 -119.93 4.09
N SER A 807 116.43 -119.32 4.48
CA SER A 807 116.46 -117.97 5.10
C SER A 807 116.66 -116.74 4.15
N GLU A 808 115.81 -116.41 3.14
CA GLU A 808 116.00 -115.19 2.27
C GLU A 808 114.76 -114.59 1.44
N ALA A 809 114.56 -113.23 1.48
CA ALA A 809 113.53 -112.22 0.96
C ALA A 809 112.85 -112.26 -0.48
N GLY A 810 111.87 -111.39 -0.94
CA GLY A 810 110.96 -110.31 -0.38
C GLY A 810 110.53 -109.07 -1.29
N GLN A 811 109.30 -108.48 -1.16
CA GLN A 811 108.88 -107.00 -1.23
C GLN A 811 108.21 -106.24 -2.50
N LYS A 812 107.48 -105.08 -2.27
CA LYS A 812 107.17 -103.81 -3.10
C LYS A 812 105.78 -103.62 -3.86
N ALA A 813 105.25 -102.45 -4.33
CA ALA A 813 105.18 -100.96 -3.97
C ALA A 813 104.28 -100.05 -4.95
N SER A 814 103.74 -98.85 -4.57
CA SER A 814 102.94 -97.81 -5.38
C SER A 814 102.70 -96.44 -4.64
N GLY A 815 102.07 -95.28 -5.05
CA GLY A 815 101.38 -94.65 -6.26
C GLY A 815 100.70 -93.23 -5.94
N ASP A 816 100.27 -92.34 -6.90
CA ASP A 816 99.71 -90.92 -6.70
C ASP A 816 98.87 -90.29 -7.89
N THR A 817 97.94 -89.30 -7.70
CA THR A 817 97.24 -88.42 -8.73
C THR A 817 96.30 -87.27 -8.18
N VAL A 818 96.52 -85.96 -8.44
CA VAL A 818 95.49 -84.84 -8.40
C VAL A 818 95.86 -83.64 -9.31
N LEU A 819 94.99 -83.18 -10.23
CA LEU A 819 95.15 -81.84 -10.89
C LEU A 819 93.90 -81.23 -11.59
N GLY A 820 92.89 -82.01 -12.01
CA GLY A 820 91.90 -81.55 -13.01
C GLY A 820 90.78 -80.60 -12.54
N GLU A 821 90.50 -80.50 -11.24
CA GLU A 821 89.26 -79.88 -10.73
C GLU A 821 89.27 -78.34 -10.69
N LEU A 822 90.46 -77.73 -10.69
CA LEU A 822 90.64 -76.28 -10.51
C LEU A 822 90.25 -75.45 -11.75
N GLU A 823 90.34 -76.01 -12.95
CA GLU A 823 90.16 -75.26 -14.20
C GLU A 823 88.67 -74.98 -14.50
N GLN A 824 87.78 -75.90 -14.11
CA GLN A 824 86.33 -75.80 -14.35
C GLN A 824 85.65 -74.70 -13.53
N GLN A 825 86.12 -74.45 -12.29
CA GLN A 825 85.53 -73.45 -11.39
C GLN A 825 85.72 -72.01 -11.89
N ASN A 826 86.83 -71.72 -12.57
CA ASN A 826 87.19 -70.38 -13.00
C ASN A 826 86.22 -69.82 -14.08
N CYS A 827 85.75 -70.68 -14.98
CA CYS A 827 84.78 -70.31 -16.02
C CYS A 827 83.42 -69.88 -15.46
N GLN A 828 82.96 -70.50 -14.37
CA GLN A 828 81.66 -70.18 -13.75
C GLN A 828 81.66 -68.79 -13.08
N LEU A 829 82.78 -68.41 -12.46
CA LEU A 829 82.94 -67.11 -11.81
C LEU A 829 82.88 -65.94 -12.81
N GLN A 830 83.48 -66.09 -13.99
CA GLN A 830 83.45 -65.06 -15.04
C GLN A 830 82.03 -64.80 -15.56
N ALA A 831 81.20 -65.84 -15.70
CA ALA A 831 79.81 -65.70 -16.16
C ALA A 831 78.92 -64.91 -15.19
N MET A 832 79.08 -65.11 -13.87
CA MET A 832 78.34 -64.31 -12.88
C MET A 832 78.73 -62.83 -12.94
N VAL A 833 80.03 -62.52 -13.14
CA VAL A 833 80.51 -61.14 -13.23
C VAL A 833 79.94 -60.38 -14.43
N THR A 834 79.67 -61.05 -15.57
CA THR A 834 79.00 -60.39 -16.71
C THR A 834 77.51 -60.14 -16.44
N HIS A 835 76.82 -61.07 -15.78
CA HIS A 835 75.41 -60.92 -15.40
C HIS A 835 75.19 -59.73 -14.43
N TYR A 836 76.01 -59.61 -13.37
CA TYR A 836 75.88 -58.49 -12.44
C TYR A 836 76.16 -57.11 -13.08
N LYS A 837 77.07 -57.04 -14.08
CA LYS A 837 77.32 -55.80 -14.82
C LYS A 837 76.13 -55.34 -15.67
N ALA A 838 75.37 -56.28 -16.24
CA ALA A 838 74.15 -55.95 -16.99
C ALA A 838 73.08 -55.36 -16.05
N ILE A 839 72.82 -56.00 -14.90
CA ILE A 839 71.86 -55.50 -13.90
C ILE A 839 72.22 -54.08 -13.43
N ILE A 840 73.50 -53.80 -13.18
CA ILE A 840 73.95 -52.46 -12.77
C ILE A 840 73.60 -51.42 -13.85
N ALA A 841 73.92 -51.68 -15.12
CA ALA A 841 73.61 -50.78 -16.22
C ALA A 841 72.09 -50.55 -16.38
N ASP A 842 71.26 -51.60 -16.27
CA ASP A 842 69.80 -51.47 -16.32
C ASP A 842 69.26 -50.63 -15.14
N THR A 843 69.83 -50.77 -13.94
CA THR A 843 69.45 -49.94 -12.78
C THR A 843 69.92 -48.50 -12.90
N GLU A 844 71.10 -48.25 -13.49
CA GLU A 844 71.60 -46.89 -13.78
C GLU A 844 70.71 -46.21 -14.83
N GLU A 845 70.28 -46.91 -15.89
CA GLU A 845 69.35 -46.34 -16.86
C GLU A 845 67.98 -46.03 -16.23
N MET A 846 67.45 -46.94 -15.40
CA MET A 846 66.19 -46.72 -14.69
C MET A 846 66.27 -45.53 -13.72
N LEU A 847 67.39 -45.37 -13.00
CA LEU A 847 67.61 -44.24 -12.10
C LEU A 847 67.66 -42.90 -12.87
N ASN A 848 68.38 -42.85 -14.00
CA ASN A 848 68.46 -41.66 -14.84
C ASN A 848 67.09 -41.28 -15.44
N ARG A 849 66.28 -42.27 -15.87
CA ARG A 849 64.91 -42.05 -16.35
C ARG A 849 64.00 -41.51 -15.22
N LEU A 850 64.13 -42.03 -14.00
CA LEU A 850 63.39 -41.54 -12.83
C LEU A 850 63.80 -40.12 -12.45
N GLN A 851 65.11 -39.82 -12.41
CA GLN A 851 65.61 -38.46 -12.14
C GLN A 851 65.08 -37.46 -13.18
N SER A 852 65.19 -37.76 -14.47
CA SER A 852 64.70 -36.88 -15.54
C SER A 852 63.18 -36.67 -15.48
N HIS A 853 62.41 -37.67 -15.05
CA HIS A 853 60.97 -37.52 -14.85
C HIS A 853 60.63 -36.66 -13.63
N VAL A 854 61.37 -36.80 -12.52
CA VAL A 854 61.23 -35.94 -11.33
C VAL A 854 61.58 -34.50 -11.67
N GLU A 855 62.72 -34.24 -12.33
CA GLU A 855 63.11 -32.90 -12.78
C GLU A 855 62.06 -32.27 -13.72
N GLN A 856 61.43 -33.07 -14.59
CA GLN A 856 60.35 -32.61 -15.47
C GLN A 856 59.08 -32.24 -14.68
N GLU A 857 58.66 -33.06 -13.72
CA GLU A 857 57.49 -32.76 -12.88
C GLU A 857 57.77 -31.59 -11.92
N GLU A 858 58.96 -31.50 -11.31
CA GLU A 858 59.38 -30.34 -10.51
C GLU A 858 59.32 -29.04 -11.33
N GLY A 859 59.83 -29.06 -12.57
CA GLY A 859 59.71 -27.93 -13.49
C GLY A 859 58.26 -27.57 -13.84
N ARG A 860 57.39 -28.58 -14.01
CA ARG A 860 55.95 -28.41 -14.25
C ARG A 860 55.21 -27.83 -13.04
N TRP A 861 55.51 -28.32 -11.82
CA TRP A 861 54.96 -27.77 -10.59
C TRP A 861 55.45 -26.35 -10.33
N GLY A 862 56.72 -26.05 -10.62
CA GLY A 862 57.26 -24.69 -10.58
C GLY A 862 56.53 -23.73 -11.52
N GLN A 863 56.28 -24.13 -12.78
CA GLN A 863 55.47 -23.34 -13.72
C GLN A 863 54.03 -23.15 -13.26
N GLN A 864 53.42 -24.18 -12.68
CA GLN A 864 52.05 -24.12 -12.15
C GLN A 864 51.95 -23.18 -10.94
N ILE A 865 52.94 -23.22 -10.03
CA ILE A 865 53.05 -22.31 -8.88
C ILE A 865 53.23 -20.87 -9.38
N GLN A 866 54.21 -20.62 -10.25
CA GLN A 866 54.46 -19.28 -10.81
C GLN A 866 53.23 -18.71 -11.55
N THR A 867 52.48 -19.57 -12.25
CA THR A 867 51.22 -19.17 -12.90
C THR A 867 50.16 -18.77 -11.86
N LEU A 868 49.97 -19.58 -10.80
CA LEU A 868 49.03 -19.28 -9.72
C LEU A 868 49.43 -18.02 -8.93
N GLU A 869 50.73 -17.82 -8.66
CA GLU A 869 51.27 -16.60 -8.04
C GLU A 869 50.97 -15.37 -8.90
N SER A 870 51.17 -15.44 -10.22
CA SER A 870 50.87 -14.33 -11.14
C SER A 870 49.36 -14.00 -11.18
N GLN A 871 48.49 -15.00 -11.06
CA GLN A 871 47.03 -14.81 -10.99
C GLN A 871 46.61 -14.22 -9.64
N LEU A 872 47.22 -14.68 -8.54
CA LEU A 872 46.95 -14.17 -7.19
C LEU A 872 47.39 -12.71 -7.06
N GLU A 873 48.54 -12.33 -7.65
CA GLU A 873 49.01 -10.94 -7.68
C GLU A 873 48.15 -10.05 -8.59
N ALA A 874 47.66 -10.56 -9.72
CA ALA A 874 46.69 -9.85 -10.54
C ALA A 874 45.37 -9.59 -9.79
N VAL A 875 44.86 -10.58 -9.04
CA VAL A 875 43.65 -10.44 -8.21
C VAL A 875 43.87 -9.49 -7.02
N ARG A 876 45.08 -9.45 -6.44
CA ARG A 876 45.45 -8.41 -5.45
C ARG A 876 45.40 -7.02 -6.06
N LEU A 877 46.01 -6.82 -7.23
CA LEU A 877 46.01 -5.52 -7.91
C LEU A 877 44.58 -5.08 -8.30
N GLU A 878 43.72 -6.02 -8.69
CA GLU A 878 42.30 -5.74 -8.98
C GLU A 878 41.51 -5.40 -7.70
N ARG A 879 41.73 -6.13 -6.59
CA ARG A 879 41.18 -5.78 -5.26
C ARG A 879 41.59 -4.37 -4.86
N ASP A 880 42.88 -4.05 -4.90
CA ASP A 880 43.42 -2.77 -4.42
C ASP A 880 42.84 -1.60 -5.23
N ARG A 881 42.65 -1.81 -6.54
CA ARG A 881 41.97 -0.86 -7.42
C ARG A 881 40.46 -0.76 -7.16
N LEU A 882 39.80 -1.83 -6.73
CA LEU A 882 38.39 -1.79 -6.31
C LEU A 882 38.22 -1.10 -4.95
N GLU A 883 39.20 -1.23 -4.06
CA GLU A 883 39.27 -0.52 -2.77
C GLU A 883 39.48 0.99 -3.00
N GLU A 884 40.42 1.39 -3.86
CA GLU A 884 40.60 2.80 -4.29
C GLU A 884 39.33 3.38 -4.94
N ASN A 885 38.65 2.63 -5.81
CA ASN A 885 37.36 3.05 -6.39
C ASN A 885 36.25 3.18 -5.33
N SER A 886 36.24 2.33 -4.30
CA SER A 886 35.28 2.38 -3.21
C SER A 886 35.50 3.62 -2.34
N ASP A 887 36.75 3.93 -1.99
CA ASP A 887 37.12 5.14 -1.26
C ASP A 887 36.80 6.41 -2.05
N LEU A 888 37.03 6.41 -3.36
CA LEU A 888 36.66 7.53 -4.23
C LEU A 888 35.13 7.70 -4.32
N ALA A 889 34.37 6.60 -4.34
CA ALA A 889 32.90 6.65 -4.29
C ALA A 889 32.38 7.20 -2.95
N ALA A 890 32.96 6.78 -1.82
CA ALA A 890 32.62 7.31 -0.50
C ALA A 890 32.96 8.82 -0.36
N GLN A 891 34.07 9.26 -0.94
CA GLN A 891 34.41 10.69 -1.02
C GLN A 891 33.42 11.47 -1.89
N LEU A 892 32.98 10.92 -3.03
CA LEU A 892 31.95 11.52 -3.87
C LEU A 892 30.58 11.60 -3.17
N GLU A 893 30.19 10.58 -2.41
CA GLU A 893 28.95 10.60 -1.62
C GLU A 893 29.01 11.65 -0.50
N SER A 894 30.14 11.74 0.21
CA SER A 894 30.39 12.79 1.22
C SER A 894 30.39 14.22 0.63
N ALA A 895 30.94 14.39 -0.57
CA ALA A 895 30.85 15.65 -1.30
C ALA A 895 29.40 15.97 -1.71
N LEU A 896 28.60 14.96 -2.05
CA LEU A 896 27.22 15.10 -2.48
C LEU A 896 26.24 15.35 -1.31
N THR A 897 26.46 14.77 -0.12
CA THR A 897 25.74 15.16 1.10
C THR A 897 26.06 16.60 1.49
N ARG A 898 27.34 16.98 1.49
CA ARG A 898 27.77 18.38 1.73
C ARG A 898 27.18 19.37 0.71
N ASN A 899 27.04 18.97 -0.55
CA ASN A 899 26.38 19.80 -1.57
C ASN A 899 24.87 19.95 -1.30
N LYS A 900 24.18 18.88 -0.88
CA LYS A 900 22.79 18.95 -0.41
C LYS A 900 22.65 19.88 0.80
N GLU A 901 23.53 19.82 1.80
CA GLU A 901 23.52 20.73 2.95
C GLU A 901 23.65 22.20 2.52
N LEU A 902 24.61 22.50 1.64
CA LEU A 902 24.80 23.85 1.07
C LEU A 902 23.57 24.31 0.27
N ALA A 903 22.88 23.42 -0.44
CA ALA A 903 21.64 23.75 -1.15
C ALA A 903 20.47 24.06 -0.19
N HIS A 904 20.37 23.37 0.95
CA HIS A 904 19.37 23.69 1.99
C HIS A 904 19.67 25.05 2.63
N GLU A 905 20.92 25.34 2.98
CA GLU A 905 21.31 26.66 3.50
C GLU A 905 21.14 27.78 2.46
N MET A 906 21.44 27.56 1.18
CA MET A 906 21.12 28.52 0.12
C MET A 906 19.61 28.79 0.00
N THR A 907 18.78 27.75 0.16
CA THR A 907 17.30 27.88 0.16
C THR A 907 16.82 28.67 1.39
N ARG A 908 17.39 28.41 2.56
CA ARG A 908 17.13 29.15 3.81
C ARG A 908 17.54 30.62 3.71
N LEU A 909 18.71 30.90 3.13
CA LEU A 909 19.19 32.25 2.88
C LEU A 909 18.30 32.99 1.87
N GLN A 910 17.84 32.34 0.79
CA GLN A 910 16.84 32.93 -0.11
C GLN A 910 15.51 33.25 0.59
N ALA A 911 15.05 32.39 1.50
CA ALA A 911 13.84 32.67 2.28
C ALA A 911 14.04 33.90 3.21
N LEU A 912 15.20 34.02 3.86
CA LEU A 912 15.55 35.18 4.69
C LEU A 912 15.67 36.47 3.84
N VAL A 913 16.26 36.39 2.65
CA VAL A 913 16.32 37.52 1.71
C VAL A 913 14.92 37.97 1.30
N ARG A 914 14.00 37.05 0.94
CA ARG A 914 12.61 37.40 0.62
C ARG A 914 11.85 38.04 1.78
N ILE A 915 12.12 37.61 3.02
CA ILE A 915 11.55 38.25 4.22
C ILE A 915 12.10 39.67 4.38
N GLY A 916 13.39 39.89 4.11
CA GLY A 916 14.02 41.21 4.06
C GLY A 916 13.45 42.11 2.96
N GLU A 917 13.38 41.62 1.72
CA GLU A 917 12.78 42.31 0.57
C GLU A 917 11.34 42.73 0.86
N LYS A 918 10.53 41.84 1.44
CA LYS A 918 9.17 42.18 1.87
C LYS A 918 9.18 43.23 2.97
N SER A 919 10.01 43.07 4.01
CA SER A 919 10.12 44.05 5.10
C SER A 919 10.55 45.44 4.62
N VAL A 920 11.35 45.53 3.56
CA VAL A 920 11.72 46.80 2.92
C VAL A 920 10.54 47.36 2.13
N SER A 921 9.84 46.54 1.34
CA SER A 921 8.66 47.00 0.59
C SER A 921 7.50 47.44 1.52
N ASP A 922 7.25 46.72 2.62
CA ASP A 922 6.29 47.09 3.65
C ASP A 922 6.68 48.44 4.30
N GLN A 923 7.98 48.71 4.51
CA GLN A 923 8.48 50.02 4.96
C GLN A 923 8.36 51.12 3.89
N GLU A 924 8.68 50.85 2.62
CA GLU A 924 8.52 51.80 1.52
C GLU A 924 7.05 52.23 1.39
N ASN A 925 6.12 51.28 1.41
CA ASN A 925 4.68 51.53 1.41
C ASN A 925 4.25 52.41 2.60
N GLN A 926 4.74 52.11 3.81
CA GLN A 926 4.45 52.93 5.00
C GLN A 926 5.04 54.36 4.88
N THR A 927 6.20 54.54 4.24
CA THR A 927 6.74 55.88 3.98
C THR A 927 6.00 56.64 2.88
N LEU A 928 5.35 55.96 1.94
CA LEU A 928 4.44 56.56 0.96
C LEU A 928 3.14 57.01 1.63
N GLU A 929 2.52 56.15 2.44
CA GLU A 929 1.30 56.45 3.21
C GLU A 929 1.51 57.67 4.14
N LEU A 930 2.58 57.66 4.95
CA LEU A 930 2.97 58.81 5.79
C LEU A 930 3.27 60.09 4.99
N LYS A 931 3.71 59.97 3.72
CA LYS A 931 3.95 61.11 2.84
C LYS A 931 2.64 61.67 2.28
N GLU A 932 1.69 60.82 1.91
CA GLU A 932 0.35 61.22 1.49
C GLU A 932 -0.42 61.88 2.65
N GLU A 933 -0.33 61.35 3.87
CA GLU A 933 -0.84 62.01 5.07
C GLU A 933 -0.24 63.42 5.22
N LEU A 934 1.08 63.56 5.09
CA LEU A 934 1.78 64.84 5.25
C LEU A 934 1.44 65.84 4.12
N GLU A 935 1.21 65.37 2.89
CA GLU A 935 0.67 66.20 1.80
C GLU A 935 -0.81 66.59 2.04
N SER A 936 -1.64 65.71 2.60
CA SER A 936 -3.02 66.02 2.98
C SER A 936 -3.08 67.09 4.10
N LEU A 937 -2.18 67.02 5.08
CA LEU A 937 -2.05 68.01 6.15
C LEU A 937 -1.54 69.37 5.63
N LYS A 938 -0.66 69.35 4.62
CA LYS A 938 -0.25 70.57 3.88
C LYS A 938 -1.40 71.15 3.06
N ALA A 939 -2.23 70.34 2.42
CA ALA A 939 -3.42 70.82 1.72
C ALA A 939 -4.45 71.42 2.70
N GLY A 940 -4.70 70.76 3.83
CA GLY A 940 -5.57 71.25 4.90
C GLY A 940 -5.11 72.59 5.48
N THR A 941 -3.82 72.75 5.79
CA THR A 941 -3.26 74.03 6.26
C THR A 941 -3.28 75.11 5.17
N LYS A 942 -3.05 74.76 3.90
CA LYS A 942 -3.17 75.71 2.77
C LYS A 942 -4.60 76.22 2.59
N ASN A 943 -5.61 75.37 2.76
CA ASN A 943 -7.02 75.77 2.75
C ASN A 943 -7.38 76.60 4.00
N GLY A 944 -6.78 76.31 5.16
CA GLY A 944 -6.94 77.09 6.39
C GLY A 944 -6.33 78.50 6.35
N LEU A 945 -5.33 78.75 5.50
CA LEU A 945 -4.82 80.10 5.25
C LEU A 945 -5.63 80.88 4.19
N SER A 946 -6.45 80.22 3.38
CA SER A 946 -7.21 80.86 2.29
C SER A 946 -8.50 81.55 2.74
N THR A 947 -8.81 81.56 4.03
CA THR A 947 -10.05 82.12 4.61
C THR A 947 -9.81 83.26 5.61
N VAL A 948 -8.59 83.82 5.65
CA VAL A 948 -8.25 85.01 6.44
C VAL A 948 -7.79 86.14 5.51
N GLU A 949 -8.66 86.55 4.59
CA GLU A 949 -8.59 87.87 3.94
C GLU A 949 -9.68 88.79 4.50
N VAL A 950 -9.29 89.61 5.48
CA VAL A 950 -9.92 90.89 5.77
C VAL A 950 -8.82 91.93 5.65
N GLY A 951 -8.89 92.78 4.63
CA GLY A 951 -7.84 93.74 4.30
C GLY A 951 -7.90 95.03 5.13
N SER A 952 -6.87 95.85 4.96
CA SER A 952 -6.85 97.27 5.34
C SER A 952 -5.88 98.04 4.45
N ASP A 953 -6.21 99.28 4.13
CA ASP A 953 -5.44 100.18 3.28
C ASP A 953 -4.03 100.49 3.82
N THR A 954 -3.09 100.88 2.94
CA THR A 954 -2.62 102.28 2.90
C THR A 954 -1.58 102.55 1.80
N ASN A 955 -1.69 103.75 1.22
CA ASN A 955 -0.70 104.49 0.41
C ASN A 955 -0.42 104.01 -1.03
#